data_AF-A0A356FRC6-F1
#
_entry.id   AF-A0A356FRC6-F1
#
_cell.length_a   1.000
_cell.length_b   1.000
_cell.length_c   1.000
_cell.angle_alpha   90.00
_cell.angle_beta   90.00
_cell.angle_gamma   90.00
#
_symmetry.space_group_name_H-M   'P 1'
#
loop_
_entity.id
_entity.type
_entity.pdbx_description
1 polymer ?
#
loop_
_entity_poly.entity_id
_entity_poly.type
_entity_poly.pdbx_seq_one_letter_code
_entity_poly.pdbx_strand_id
1 'polypeptide(L)'
;MSWSFPNYNLAFIRKFLNASTADGYNPYRITSNGIEWEEPDDNDPWASIGYWGDHQIIYLLKLLEFSEQVSPGWLVNNLSANEFVFADVPYEIKAFAELERDPNNSINFNVVKNEAIQVRVSKYGADGKLLHCNNGEIVHAQLIEKLLIPLLIKLSNFVPAGGVWMNTQRPEWNDANNALAGFGLSVVTTGYLNRYIEFLSKILPDSPVEYELHESIINLIFELNEVFANFSKTDLDDDSKRYNALKALGISGQKYRESVYANNYTKKSKLSLSDLRSLLANAGRCISDTLHTSKRTDQLYHSYNILQLDLTAKCARVRHLGLMLEGQVSALSSGIIGGSDACKMLTALKASELYCEERNSYMLYANRALPNFLEFNRIELQKVLDNSILKIMLSANDHRILEPVLNDTSRFVPSIKNAYDLQDVITNLGEEYTQLEDFELASKEILDLYELTFKHDDFTGRSGTMFAYEGLGSIYWHMVSKLMLATLEVYNHELDTEIKKDLSKHYYCIQGGLGFRKTAKQYGAFPADAYSHTPLHGGAQQPGLTGMVKEGILARFGELGVQLVNGEITCNPTLLRASELLMEKSQVDLLLRDKSTHTFTIEKGTMIFTLMQMPVIYQFSNRDLEQIEVHFTNGRTERIESNTICQALSQKIFNRDQSIGHIIVDLKVSRLLD
;
A
#
# COMPACT_ATOMS: atom_id res chain seq x y z
N MET A 1 6.27 -16.91 -4.45
CA MET A 1 6.99 -17.28 -5.68
C MET A 1 8.50 -17.07 -5.54
N SER A 2 9.01 -15.86 -5.29
CA SER A 2 10.47 -15.62 -5.13
C SER A 2 11.12 -16.52 -4.08
N TRP A 3 10.47 -16.77 -2.94
CA TRP A 3 10.96 -17.72 -1.93
C TRP A 3 11.17 -19.15 -2.43
N SER A 4 10.45 -19.61 -3.46
CA SER A 4 10.57 -20.96 -4.01
C SER A 4 11.48 -21.01 -5.26
N PHE A 5 11.68 -19.85 -5.91
CA PHE A 5 12.57 -19.69 -7.07
C PHE A 5 13.31 -18.33 -6.99
N PRO A 6 14.31 -18.20 -6.11
CA PRO A 6 14.91 -16.91 -5.78
C PRO A 6 15.51 -16.17 -6.98
N ASN A 7 16.12 -16.90 -7.92
CA ASN A 7 16.79 -16.30 -9.08
C ASN A 7 15.83 -15.56 -10.04
N TYR A 8 14.54 -15.89 -10.05
CA TYR A 8 13.57 -15.13 -10.87
C TYR A 8 13.24 -13.76 -10.30
N ASN A 9 13.63 -13.46 -9.05
CA ASN A 9 13.31 -12.18 -8.43
C ASN A 9 13.91 -10.99 -9.19
N LEU A 10 15.11 -11.15 -9.76
CA LEU A 10 15.73 -10.12 -10.60
C LEU A 10 14.90 -9.85 -11.87
N ALA A 11 14.30 -10.89 -12.45
CA ALA A 11 13.40 -10.73 -13.59
C ALA A 11 12.11 -10.00 -13.17
N PHE A 12 11.59 -10.26 -11.96
CA PHE A 12 10.43 -9.53 -11.43
C PHE A 12 10.73 -8.07 -11.19
N ILE A 13 11.90 -7.73 -10.62
CA ILE A 13 12.36 -6.35 -10.46
C ILE A 13 12.45 -5.66 -11.82
N ARG A 14 13.11 -6.27 -12.81
CA ARG A 14 13.21 -5.71 -14.18
C ARG A 14 11.85 -5.51 -14.81
N LYS A 15 10.95 -6.50 -14.70
CA LYS A 15 9.58 -6.40 -15.25
C LYS A 15 8.79 -5.29 -14.58
N PHE A 16 8.90 -5.14 -13.26
CA PHE A 16 8.28 -4.07 -12.50
C PHE A 16 8.80 -2.71 -12.98
N LEU A 17 10.12 -2.49 -12.91
CA LEU A 17 10.72 -1.20 -13.24
C LEU A 17 10.52 -0.82 -14.70
N ASN A 18 10.66 -1.74 -15.65
CA ASN A 18 10.46 -1.48 -17.08
C ASN A 18 8.98 -1.28 -17.45
N ALA A 19 8.04 -1.75 -16.61
CA ALA A 19 6.62 -1.44 -16.75
C ALA A 19 6.23 -0.12 -16.07
N SER A 20 7.09 0.48 -15.24
CA SER A 20 6.85 1.80 -14.65
C SER A 20 7.11 2.92 -15.66
N THR A 21 6.25 3.93 -15.63
CA THR A 21 6.31 5.13 -16.48
C THR A 21 7.41 6.09 -16.01
N ALA A 22 7.82 7.02 -16.87
CA ALA A 22 8.80 8.05 -16.51
C ALA A 22 8.22 9.03 -15.46
N ASP A 23 6.92 9.30 -15.48
CA ASP A 23 6.24 10.09 -14.45
C ASP A 23 5.95 9.31 -13.14
N GLY A 24 6.54 8.12 -12.97
CA GLY A 24 6.66 7.42 -11.68
C GLY A 24 5.45 6.64 -11.21
N TYR A 25 4.64 6.18 -12.16
CA TYR A 25 3.50 5.30 -11.94
C TYR A 25 3.63 4.02 -12.78
N ASN A 26 2.52 3.31 -12.99
CA ASN A 26 2.47 2.11 -13.80
C ASN A 26 1.07 1.89 -14.39
N PRO A 27 0.97 1.19 -15.53
CA PRO A 27 -0.29 0.69 -16.06
C PRO A 27 -0.96 -0.29 -15.09
N TYR A 28 -2.28 -0.44 -15.20
CA TYR A 28 -3.06 -1.28 -14.28
C TYR A 28 -2.77 -2.77 -14.43
N ARG A 29 -2.30 -3.22 -15.61
CA ARG A 29 -2.07 -4.64 -15.89
C ARG A 29 -0.75 -4.91 -16.60
N ILE A 30 -0.13 -6.00 -16.18
CA ILE A 30 1.06 -6.59 -16.78
C ILE A 30 0.69 -7.97 -17.36
N THR A 31 1.13 -8.25 -18.58
CA THR A 31 0.94 -9.55 -19.25
C THR A 31 2.26 -10.11 -19.78
N SER A 32 2.23 -11.35 -20.29
CA SER A 32 3.36 -11.91 -21.06
C SER A 32 3.69 -11.07 -22.29
N ASN A 33 2.70 -10.36 -22.85
CA ASN A 33 2.84 -9.53 -24.05
C ASN A 33 3.17 -8.06 -23.72
N GLY A 34 3.50 -7.72 -22.47
CA GLY A 34 3.89 -6.36 -22.08
C GLY A 34 2.97 -5.77 -21.01
N ILE A 35 2.32 -4.65 -21.34
CA ILE A 35 1.48 -3.85 -20.46
C ILE A 35 0.15 -3.47 -21.13
N GLU A 36 -0.88 -3.25 -20.33
CA GLU A 36 -2.20 -2.73 -20.75
C GLU A 36 -2.61 -1.59 -19.82
N TRP A 37 -3.08 -0.48 -20.39
CA TRP A 37 -3.70 0.64 -19.67
C TRP A 37 -5.22 0.64 -19.91
N GLU A 38 -5.93 1.40 -19.09
CA GLU A 38 -7.37 1.63 -19.25
C GLU A 38 -7.57 2.78 -20.25
N GLU A 39 -8.68 2.77 -20.97
CA GLU A 39 -9.04 3.85 -21.90
C GLU A 39 -10.44 4.36 -21.51
N PRO A 40 -10.72 5.67 -21.66
CA PRO A 40 -12.09 6.17 -21.52
C PRO A 40 -13.03 5.51 -22.54
N ASP A 41 -14.28 5.27 -22.16
CA ASP A 41 -15.35 4.80 -23.04
C ASP A 41 -16.56 5.73 -22.94
N ASP A 42 -16.90 6.42 -24.04
CA ASP A 42 -18.02 7.34 -24.09
C ASP A 42 -19.38 6.69 -23.80
N ASN A 43 -19.47 5.35 -23.92
CA ASN A 43 -20.67 4.59 -23.62
C ASN A 43 -20.69 4.02 -22.20
N ASP A 44 -19.58 4.09 -21.46
CA ASP A 44 -19.46 3.67 -20.08
C ASP A 44 -18.96 4.82 -19.20
N PRO A 45 -19.85 5.57 -18.52
CA PRO A 45 -19.44 6.68 -17.66
C PRO A 45 -18.58 6.24 -16.46
N TRP A 46 -18.43 4.93 -16.21
CA TRP A 46 -17.56 4.38 -15.18
C TRP A 46 -16.18 3.97 -15.71
N ALA A 47 -15.98 3.94 -17.03
CA ALA A 47 -14.68 3.75 -17.67
C ALA A 47 -13.81 4.99 -17.45
N SER A 48 -13.08 4.95 -16.34
CA SER A 48 -12.18 6.02 -15.93
C SER A 48 -10.73 5.59 -16.12
N ILE A 49 -9.80 6.53 -16.02
CA ILE A 49 -8.35 6.26 -16.03
C ILE A 49 -7.72 6.80 -14.75
N GLY A 50 -6.51 6.32 -14.44
CA GLY A 50 -5.67 6.93 -13.41
C GLY A 50 -4.56 5.99 -12.94
N TYR A 51 -3.92 6.38 -11.85
CA TYR A 51 -2.83 5.62 -11.23
C TYR A 51 -3.09 5.41 -9.75
N TRP A 52 -3.04 4.16 -9.29
CA TRP A 52 -3.19 3.83 -7.87
C TRP A 52 -1.95 4.25 -7.08
N GLY A 53 -2.17 4.89 -5.94
CA GLY A 53 -1.11 5.52 -5.15
C GLY A 53 -0.10 4.53 -4.54
N ASP A 54 -0.55 3.33 -4.20
CA ASP A 54 0.22 2.31 -3.48
C ASP A 54 1.04 1.39 -4.39
N HIS A 55 0.73 1.33 -5.70
CA HIS A 55 1.29 0.35 -6.65
C HIS A 55 2.82 0.34 -6.76
N GLN A 56 3.51 1.43 -6.43
CA GLN A 56 4.96 1.55 -6.64
C GLN A 56 5.79 1.10 -5.43
N ILE A 57 5.64 1.79 -4.28
CA ILE A 57 6.66 1.79 -3.23
C ILE A 57 6.80 0.43 -2.54
N ILE A 58 5.76 -0.03 -1.85
CA ILE A 58 5.88 -1.21 -0.98
C ILE A 58 6.08 -2.49 -1.78
N TYR A 59 5.45 -2.63 -2.94
CA TYR A 59 5.55 -3.81 -3.79
C TYR A 59 6.95 -3.97 -4.38
N LEU A 60 7.53 -2.89 -4.91
CA LEU A 60 8.92 -2.87 -5.37
C LEU A 60 9.87 -3.17 -4.21
N LEU A 61 9.67 -2.50 -3.07
CA LEU A 61 10.52 -2.66 -1.90
C LEU A 61 10.63 -4.11 -1.44
N LYS A 62 9.53 -4.88 -1.39
CA LYS A 62 9.59 -6.31 -1.01
C LYS A 62 10.46 -7.13 -1.95
N LEU A 63 10.48 -6.80 -3.24
CA LEU A 63 11.34 -7.48 -4.22
C LEU A 63 12.80 -7.09 -4.03
N LEU A 64 13.09 -5.81 -3.76
CA LEU A 64 14.44 -5.31 -3.54
C LEU A 64 15.04 -5.87 -2.23
N GLU A 65 14.28 -5.85 -1.14
CA GLU A 65 14.69 -6.45 0.15
C GLU A 65 15.00 -7.94 0.00
N PHE A 66 14.14 -8.68 -0.70
CA PHE A 66 14.38 -10.10 -0.97
C PHE A 66 15.65 -10.31 -1.80
N SER A 67 15.92 -9.44 -2.78
CA SER A 67 17.14 -9.51 -3.58
C SER A 67 18.39 -9.33 -2.73
N GLU A 68 18.37 -8.38 -1.80
CA GLU A 68 19.52 -8.12 -0.92
C GLU A 68 19.74 -9.24 0.11
N GLN A 69 18.66 -9.91 0.53
CA GLN A 69 18.73 -11.09 1.39
C GLN A 69 19.38 -12.30 0.70
N VAL A 70 19.09 -12.52 -0.58
CA VAL A 70 19.54 -13.70 -1.36
C VAL A 70 20.85 -13.46 -2.08
N SER A 71 21.08 -12.25 -2.58
CA SER A 71 22.23 -11.87 -3.40
C SER A 71 22.76 -10.51 -2.94
N PRO A 72 23.33 -10.46 -1.71
CA PRO A 72 23.81 -9.21 -1.12
C PRO A 72 24.84 -8.53 -2.02
N GLY A 73 24.75 -7.22 -2.13
CA GLY A 73 25.61 -6.40 -2.96
C GLY A 73 25.29 -6.42 -4.45
N TRP A 74 24.32 -7.21 -4.92
CA TRP A 74 23.93 -7.17 -6.34
C TRP A 74 23.40 -5.78 -6.73
N LEU A 75 22.56 -5.18 -5.88
CA LEU A 75 21.96 -3.87 -6.16
C LEU A 75 23.02 -2.78 -6.26
N VAL A 76 23.86 -2.61 -5.23
CA VAL A 76 24.91 -1.57 -5.20
C VAL A 76 25.85 -1.68 -6.41
N ASN A 77 26.19 -2.90 -6.82
CA ASN A 77 27.08 -3.15 -7.96
C ASN A 77 26.42 -2.87 -9.33
N ASN A 78 25.09 -2.75 -9.39
CA ASN A 78 24.34 -2.55 -10.63
C ASN A 78 23.57 -1.22 -10.67
N LEU A 79 23.74 -0.33 -9.69
CA LEU A 79 23.05 0.97 -9.65
C LEU A 79 23.28 1.79 -10.92
N SER A 80 24.48 1.74 -11.50
CA SER A 80 24.83 2.45 -12.74
C SER A 80 24.50 1.68 -14.03
N ALA A 81 23.86 0.51 -13.95
CA ALA A 81 23.49 -0.28 -15.14
C ALA A 81 22.42 0.45 -15.96
N ASN A 82 22.79 0.91 -17.16
CA ASN A 82 21.95 1.70 -18.06
C ASN A 82 21.15 0.83 -19.04
N GLU A 83 20.32 -0.07 -18.52
CA GLU A 83 19.58 -1.06 -19.30
C GLU A 83 18.07 -1.04 -19.07
N PHE A 84 17.59 -0.12 -18.22
CA PHE A 84 16.17 -0.03 -17.90
C PHE A 84 15.46 0.95 -18.83
N VAL A 85 14.16 0.74 -19.02
CA VAL A 85 13.31 1.51 -19.93
C VAL A 85 12.07 2.03 -19.21
N PHE A 86 11.24 2.80 -19.91
CA PHE A 86 10.00 3.36 -19.38
C PHE A 86 8.80 2.88 -20.18
N ALA A 87 7.71 2.54 -19.49
CA ALA A 87 6.42 2.38 -20.12
C ALA A 87 5.91 3.74 -20.64
N ASP A 88 5.34 3.73 -21.85
CA ASP A 88 4.71 4.90 -22.46
C ASP A 88 3.20 4.80 -22.38
N VAL A 89 2.65 5.21 -21.24
CA VAL A 89 1.21 5.25 -21.00
C VAL A 89 0.67 6.62 -21.47
N PRO A 90 -0.46 6.68 -22.20
CA PRO A 90 -1.00 7.92 -22.76
C PRO A 90 -1.79 8.75 -21.74
N TYR A 91 -1.31 8.82 -20.50
CA TYR A 91 -1.90 9.62 -19.43
C TYR A 91 -1.02 10.84 -19.15
N GLU A 92 -1.64 12.01 -18.99
CA GLU A 92 -0.94 13.25 -18.68
C GLU A 92 -1.52 13.89 -17.43
N ILE A 93 -0.70 13.98 -16.38
CA ILE A 93 -1.09 14.62 -15.12
C ILE A 93 -1.08 16.14 -15.31
N LYS A 94 -2.20 16.79 -14.97
CA LYS A 94 -2.44 18.23 -15.17
C LYS A 94 -1.47 19.13 -14.39
N ALA A 95 -1.46 20.42 -14.72
CA ALA A 95 -0.65 21.42 -14.02
C ALA A 95 -1.08 21.55 -12.55
N PHE A 96 -0.14 21.92 -11.66
CA PHE A 96 -0.40 22.05 -10.22
C PHE A 96 -1.56 23.01 -9.91
N ALA A 97 -1.66 24.12 -10.66
CA ALA A 97 -2.75 25.09 -10.50
C ALA A 97 -4.14 24.49 -10.78
N GLU A 98 -4.21 23.48 -11.65
CA GLU A 98 -5.45 22.73 -11.88
C GLU A 98 -5.70 21.71 -10.77
N LEU A 99 -4.65 21.02 -10.32
CA LEU A 99 -4.73 20.05 -9.22
C LEU A 99 -5.19 20.68 -7.90
N GLU A 100 -4.67 21.88 -7.55
CA GLU A 100 -5.07 22.56 -6.31
C GLU A 100 -6.51 23.09 -6.35
N ARG A 101 -7.06 23.28 -7.56
CA ARG A 101 -8.45 23.72 -7.77
C ARG A 101 -9.42 22.54 -7.80
N ASP A 102 -9.07 21.47 -8.49
CA ASP A 102 -9.90 20.26 -8.64
C ASP A 102 -9.04 19.00 -8.73
N PRO A 103 -8.67 18.39 -7.60
CA PRO A 103 -7.82 17.21 -7.59
C PRO A 103 -8.54 15.93 -8.02
N ASN A 104 -9.87 15.95 -8.17
CA ASN A 104 -10.62 14.79 -8.67
C ASN A 104 -10.46 14.63 -10.20
N ASN A 105 -10.16 15.73 -10.89
CA ASN A 105 -9.99 15.79 -12.34
C ASN A 105 -8.54 16.14 -12.68
N SER A 106 -7.63 15.18 -12.46
CA SER A 106 -6.19 15.42 -12.42
C SER A 106 -5.39 14.84 -13.58
N ILE A 107 -5.99 13.99 -14.42
CA ILE A 107 -5.30 13.27 -15.49
C ILE A 107 -6.10 13.35 -16.79
N ASN A 108 -5.44 13.76 -17.87
CA ASN A 108 -5.98 13.72 -19.23
C ASN A 108 -5.55 12.44 -19.95
N PHE A 109 -6.44 11.88 -20.78
CA PHE A 109 -6.08 10.85 -21.75
C PHE A 109 -5.59 11.49 -23.05
N ASN A 110 -4.33 11.30 -23.41
CA ASN A 110 -3.76 11.84 -24.64
C ASN A 110 -4.04 10.87 -25.82
N VAL A 111 -5.13 11.13 -26.54
CA VAL A 111 -5.58 10.32 -27.69
C VAL A 111 -4.51 10.27 -28.80
N VAL A 112 -3.89 11.40 -29.12
CA VAL A 112 -2.86 11.48 -30.18
C VAL A 112 -1.66 10.62 -29.83
N LYS A 113 -1.24 10.65 -28.55
CA LYS A 113 -0.18 9.80 -28.03
C LYS A 113 -0.58 8.33 -28.07
N ASN A 114 -1.81 7.98 -27.69
CA ASN A 114 -2.31 6.60 -27.77
C ASN A 114 -2.23 6.07 -29.20
N GLU A 115 -2.75 6.81 -30.19
CA GLU A 115 -2.69 6.45 -31.60
C GLU A 115 -1.25 6.25 -32.08
N ALA A 116 -0.34 7.15 -31.70
CA ALA A 116 1.08 7.03 -32.03
C ALA A 116 1.71 5.77 -31.41
N ILE A 117 1.34 5.41 -30.17
CA ILE A 117 1.77 4.15 -29.54
C ILE A 117 1.23 2.96 -30.34
N GLN A 118 -0.04 2.94 -30.74
CA GLN A 118 -0.62 1.83 -31.52
C GLN A 118 0.08 1.64 -32.88
N VAL A 119 0.42 2.74 -33.56
CA VAL A 119 1.22 2.68 -34.79
C VAL A 119 2.58 2.05 -34.52
N ARG A 120 3.27 2.42 -33.44
CA ARG A 120 4.54 1.78 -33.05
C ARG A 120 4.36 0.30 -32.71
N VAL A 121 3.29 -0.07 -32.02
CA VAL A 121 2.99 -1.46 -31.68
C VAL A 121 2.81 -2.30 -32.95
N SER A 122 2.14 -1.77 -33.98
CA SER A 122 1.99 -2.47 -35.26
C SER A 122 3.33 -2.73 -35.98
N LYS A 123 4.36 -1.91 -35.70
CA LYS A 123 5.67 -1.98 -36.35
C LYS A 123 6.72 -2.76 -35.54
N TYR A 124 6.74 -2.58 -34.22
CA TYR A 124 7.78 -3.08 -33.33
C TYR A 124 7.27 -4.11 -32.31
N GLY A 125 5.97 -4.43 -32.31
CA GLY A 125 5.37 -5.29 -31.30
C GLY A 125 5.25 -4.60 -29.93
N ALA A 126 5.33 -5.38 -28.85
CA ALA A 126 5.11 -4.89 -27.49
C ALA A 126 6.02 -3.72 -27.09
N ASP A 127 7.26 -3.68 -27.59
CA ASP A 127 8.22 -2.61 -27.31
C ASP A 127 7.80 -1.26 -27.89
N GLY A 128 6.83 -1.23 -28.81
CA GLY A 128 6.20 0.02 -29.26
C GLY A 128 5.52 0.82 -28.13
N LYS A 129 5.18 0.15 -27.01
CA LYS A 129 4.64 0.73 -25.78
C LYS A 129 5.71 1.28 -24.82
N LEU A 130 6.99 1.25 -25.20
CA LEU A 130 8.06 1.89 -24.45
C LEU A 130 8.19 3.37 -24.83
N LEU A 131 8.76 4.17 -23.94
CA LEU A 131 9.01 5.59 -24.20
C LEU A 131 10.12 5.71 -25.24
N HIS A 132 9.82 6.46 -26.30
CA HIS A 132 10.78 6.76 -27.36
C HIS A 132 11.14 8.25 -27.32
N CYS A 133 12.38 8.58 -27.63
CA CYS A 133 12.76 9.96 -27.84
C CYS A 133 12.51 10.42 -29.28
N ASN A 134 12.73 11.71 -29.55
CA ASN A 134 12.41 12.34 -30.84
C ASN A 134 13.10 11.71 -32.07
N ASN A 135 14.23 11.01 -31.89
CA ASN A 135 14.91 10.30 -32.97
C ASN A 135 14.33 8.88 -33.23
N GLY A 136 13.38 8.43 -32.42
CA GLY A 136 12.76 7.10 -32.51
C GLY A 136 13.51 5.99 -31.77
N GLU A 137 14.51 6.29 -30.94
CA GLU A 137 15.17 5.31 -30.06
C GLU A 137 14.43 5.17 -28.73
N ILE A 138 14.54 4.00 -28.10
CA ILE A 138 13.99 3.74 -26.77
C ILE A 138 14.82 4.51 -25.73
N VAL A 139 14.13 5.17 -24.81
CA VAL A 139 14.78 5.88 -23.70
C VAL A 139 15.27 4.88 -22.65
N HIS A 140 16.59 4.92 -22.39
CA HIS A 140 17.24 4.10 -21.37
C HIS A 140 17.66 4.89 -20.14
N ALA A 141 17.54 4.28 -18.97
CA ALA A 141 17.95 4.85 -17.69
C ALA A 141 18.79 3.86 -16.86
N GLN A 142 19.60 4.43 -15.95
CA GLN A 142 20.32 3.66 -14.94
C GLN A 142 19.33 3.07 -13.91
N LEU A 143 19.69 1.94 -13.29
CA LEU A 143 18.89 1.33 -12.23
C LEU A 143 18.57 2.34 -11.12
N ILE A 144 19.56 3.11 -10.66
CA ILE A 144 19.35 4.11 -9.61
C ILE A 144 18.27 5.13 -10.00
N GLU A 145 18.22 5.57 -11.26
CA GLU A 145 17.18 6.50 -11.72
C GLU A 145 15.79 5.87 -11.58
N LYS A 146 15.65 4.61 -12.01
CA LYS A 146 14.39 3.86 -11.91
C LYS A 146 13.96 3.62 -10.48
N LEU A 147 14.90 3.49 -9.54
CA LEU A 147 14.60 3.37 -8.11
C LEU A 147 14.21 4.72 -7.49
N LEU A 148 14.77 5.82 -7.97
CA LEU A 148 14.52 7.17 -7.44
C LEU A 148 13.19 7.75 -7.93
N ILE A 149 12.83 7.56 -9.19
CA ILE A 149 11.60 8.10 -9.79
C ILE A 149 10.34 7.88 -8.92
N PRO A 150 9.97 6.65 -8.51
CA PRO A 150 8.76 6.46 -7.70
C PRO A 150 8.85 7.17 -6.34
N LEU A 151 10.03 7.32 -5.75
CA LEU A 151 10.24 8.11 -4.53
C LEU A 151 10.03 9.61 -4.81
N LEU A 152 10.72 10.17 -5.80
CA LEU A 152 10.70 11.61 -6.09
C LEU A 152 9.29 12.10 -6.44
N ILE A 153 8.53 11.30 -7.19
CA ILE A 153 7.14 11.64 -7.55
C ILE A 153 6.20 11.58 -6.34
N LYS A 154 6.45 10.65 -5.41
CA LYS A 154 5.69 10.63 -4.14
C LYS A 154 6.07 11.81 -3.25
N LEU A 155 7.35 12.19 -3.22
CA LEU A 155 7.82 13.39 -2.51
C LEU A 155 7.26 14.68 -3.10
N SER A 156 7.07 14.78 -4.43
CA SER A 156 6.43 15.95 -5.05
C SER A 156 4.93 16.09 -4.69
N ASN A 157 4.31 15.01 -4.20
CA ASN A 157 2.93 14.99 -3.72
C ASN A 157 2.84 14.94 -2.19
N PHE A 158 3.94 15.14 -1.47
CA PHE A 158 3.96 15.05 -0.02
C PHE A 158 3.37 16.30 0.63
N VAL A 159 2.48 16.10 1.60
CA VAL A 159 1.93 17.15 2.45
C VAL A 159 2.48 16.94 3.87
N PRO A 160 3.36 17.85 4.36
CA PRO A 160 3.89 17.75 5.72
C PRO A 160 2.77 17.65 6.76
N ALA A 161 2.96 16.79 7.77
CA ALA A 161 1.98 16.42 8.81
C ALA A 161 0.63 15.86 8.28
N GLY A 162 0.52 15.56 6.98
CA GLY A 162 -0.70 15.05 6.36
C GLY A 162 -0.54 13.69 5.67
N GLY A 163 0.54 13.48 4.93
CA GLY A 163 0.82 12.25 4.17
C GLY A 163 1.02 12.51 2.68
N VAL A 164 0.98 11.46 1.85
CA VAL A 164 1.08 11.62 0.38
C VAL A 164 -0.28 11.93 -0.22
N TRP A 165 -0.38 12.98 -1.02
CA TRP A 165 -1.62 13.39 -1.68
C TRP A 165 -2.08 12.38 -2.74
N MET A 166 -3.35 11.95 -2.63
CA MET A 166 -3.98 10.95 -3.49
C MET A 166 -4.66 11.60 -4.71
N ASN A 167 -3.91 12.29 -5.56
CA ASN A 167 -4.45 13.15 -6.63
C ASN A 167 -4.36 12.54 -8.04
N THR A 168 -4.47 11.21 -8.17
CA THR A 168 -4.25 10.50 -9.46
C THR A 168 -5.46 9.69 -9.95
N GLN A 169 -6.68 10.17 -9.64
CA GLN A 169 -7.99 9.62 -10.08
C GLN A 169 -8.25 8.15 -9.72
N ARG A 170 -7.42 7.56 -8.86
CA ARG A 170 -7.57 6.20 -8.33
C ARG A 170 -7.25 6.16 -6.84
N PRO A 171 -7.88 5.24 -6.09
CA PRO A 171 -7.54 5.00 -4.70
C PRO A 171 -6.17 4.32 -4.56
N GLU A 172 -5.89 3.90 -3.34
CA GLU A 172 -4.86 2.91 -3.04
C GLU A 172 -5.50 1.51 -2.90
N TRP A 173 -5.00 0.68 -1.98
CA TRP A 173 -5.42 -0.71 -1.79
C TRP A 173 -6.94 -0.88 -1.55
N ASN A 174 -7.54 -0.02 -0.74
CA ASN A 174 -8.96 -0.11 -0.39
C ASN A 174 -9.84 0.63 -1.41
N ASP A 175 -10.27 -0.06 -2.46
CA ASP A 175 -11.15 0.49 -3.49
C ASP A 175 -12.52 0.94 -2.94
N ALA A 176 -12.97 0.42 -1.80
CA ALA A 176 -14.21 0.89 -1.18
C ALA A 176 -14.10 2.30 -0.59
N ASN A 177 -12.87 2.81 -0.40
CA ASN A 177 -12.57 4.20 -0.04
C ASN A 177 -12.17 5.06 -1.26
N ASN A 178 -12.70 4.75 -2.45
CA ASN A 178 -12.35 5.43 -3.69
C ASN A 178 -12.61 6.95 -3.73
N ALA A 179 -13.55 7.47 -2.95
CA ALA A 179 -13.80 8.91 -2.89
C ALA A 179 -12.69 9.70 -2.15
N LEU A 180 -11.71 9.00 -1.56
CA LEU A 180 -10.47 9.64 -1.09
C LEU A 180 -9.54 10.04 -2.23
N ALA A 181 -9.66 9.46 -3.42
CA ALA A 181 -8.94 9.96 -4.59
C ALA A 181 -9.42 11.38 -4.89
N GLY A 182 -8.49 12.34 -4.90
CA GLY A 182 -8.77 13.77 -4.87
C GLY A 182 -8.17 14.41 -3.62
N PHE A 183 -8.94 14.51 -2.56
CA PHE A 183 -8.55 15.23 -1.33
C PHE A 183 -7.84 14.35 -0.29
N GLY A 184 -7.76 13.04 -0.48
CA GLY A 184 -7.14 12.11 0.46
C GLY A 184 -5.63 12.32 0.60
N LEU A 185 -5.12 12.12 1.80
CA LEU A 185 -3.69 12.06 2.11
C LEU A 185 -3.39 10.68 2.71
N SER A 186 -2.52 9.92 2.07
CA SER A 186 -2.12 8.58 2.52
C SER A 186 -0.96 8.67 3.51
N VAL A 187 -1.26 8.41 4.78
CA VAL A 187 -0.23 8.13 5.81
C VAL A 187 0.32 6.72 5.61
N VAL A 188 -0.50 5.81 5.08
CA VAL A 188 -0.12 4.44 4.72
C VAL A 188 1.09 4.43 3.79
N THR A 189 1.02 5.15 2.66
CA THR A 189 2.14 5.26 1.71
C THR A 189 3.31 6.02 2.31
N THR A 190 3.07 7.04 3.15
CA THR A 190 4.14 7.72 3.90
C THR A 190 4.95 6.77 4.79
N GLY A 191 4.30 5.82 5.47
CA GLY A 191 4.98 4.80 6.27
C GLY A 191 5.89 3.91 5.42
N TYR A 192 5.42 3.47 4.26
CA TYR A 192 6.23 2.69 3.34
C TYR A 192 7.36 3.50 2.67
N LEU A 193 7.17 4.80 2.46
CA LEU A 193 8.23 5.69 1.99
C LEU A 193 9.37 5.81 2.99
N ASN A 194 9.09 5.85 4.29
CA ASN A 194 10.14 5.86 5.31
C ASN A 194 11.05 4.63 5.17
N ARG A 195 10.45 3.44 5.12
CA ARG A 195 11.18 2.18 4.91
C ARG A 195 11.93 2.16 3.57
N TYR A 196 11.35 2.73 2.52
CA TYR A 196 11.98 2.81 1.20
C TYR A 196 13.22 3.72 1.21
N ILE A 197 13.16 4.89 1.85
CA ILE A 197 14.30 5.80 2.00
C ILE A 197 15.42 5.15 2.82
N GLU A 198 15.07 4.47 3.92
CA GLU A 198 16.05 3.72 4.72
C GLU A 198 16.72 2.63 3.89
N PHE A 199 15.95 1.88 3.09
CA PHE A 199 16.47 0.86 2.20
C PHE A 199 17.41 1.44 1.14
N LEU A 200 16.98 2.50 0.43
CA LEU A 200 17.81 3.16 -0.56
C LEU A 200 19.13 3.67 0.06
N SER A 201 19.06 4.25 1.25
CA SER A 201 20.24 4.74 1.96
C SER A 201 21.26 3.62 2.27
N LYS A 202 20.77 2.39 2.53
CA LYS A 202 21.60 1.20 2.82
C LYS A 202 22.26 0.60 1.57
N ILE A 203 21.62 0.67 0.41
CA ILE A 203 22.17 0.09 -0.83
C ILE A 203 23.09 1.05 -1.59
N LEU A 204 23.24 2.29 -1.14
CA LEU A 204 24.20 3.25 -1.72
C LEU A 204 25.63 2.93 -1.25
N PRO A 205 26.64 3.05 -2.14
CA PRO A 205 28.03 2.73 -1.78
C PRO A 205 28.60 3.75 -0.77
N ASP A 206 29.61 3.34 0.00
CA ASP A 206 30.32 4.24 0.92
C ASP A 206 31.29 5.17 0.20
N SER A 207 31.82 4.73 -0.95
CA SER A 207 32.77 5.50 -1.75
C SER A 207 32.05 6.52 -2.65
N PRO A 208 32.65 7.71 -2.90
CA PRO A 208 32.10 8.68 -3.84
C PRO A 208 31.91 8.06 -5.23
N VAL A 209 30.70 8.24 -5.78
CA VAL A 209 30.31 7.83 -7.13
C VAL A 209 29.46 8.94 -7.73
N GLU A 210 29.54 9.09 -9.06
CA GLU A 210 28.62 9.91 -9.84
C GLU A 210 27.70 9.00 -10.65
N TYR A 211 26.41 9.33 -10.65
CA TYR A 211 25.42 8.66 -11.49
C TYR A 211 25.05 9.54 -12.69
N GLU A 212 24.82 8.92 -13.84
CA GLU A 212 24.43 9.63 -15.05
C GLU A 212 22.92 9.49 -15.24
N LEU A 213 22.20 10.57 -14.93
CA LEU A 213 20.74 10.60 -14.89
C LEU A 213 20.20 11.66 -15.84
N HIS A 214 18.94 11.53 -16.24
CA HIS A 214 18.26 12.60 -16.97
C HIS A 214 18.28 13.92 -16.17
N GLU A 215 18.59 15.03 -16.85
CA GLU A 215 18.80 16.33 -16.22
C GLU A 215 17.57 16.81 -15.45
N SER A 216 16.35 16.52 -15.94
CA SER A 216 15.13 16.89 -15.24
C SER A 216 14.93 16.14 -13.92
N ILE A 217 15.44 14.91 -13.76
CA ILE A 217 15.48 14.22 -12.46
C ILE A 217 16.41 14.91 -11.50
N ILE A 218 17.58 15.32 -11.98
CA ILE A 218 18.58 16.01 -11.15
C ILE A 218 18.02 17.34 -10.66
N ASN A 219 17.36 18.10 -11.53
CA ASN A 219 16.67 19.33 -11.15
C ASN A 219 15.58 19.06 -10.12
N LEU A 220 14.75 18.02 -10.31
CA LEU A 220 13.74 17.62 -9.33
C LEU A 220 14.38 17.28 -7.97
N ILE A 221 15.48 16.53 -7.95
CA ILE A 221 16.21 16.19 -6.71
C ILE A 221 16.63 17.46 -5.96
N PHE A 222 17.23 18.43 -6.66
CA PHE A 222 17.68 19.68 -6.04
C PHE A 222 16.51 20.53 -5.52
N GLU A 223 15.47 20.71 -6.33
CA GLU A 223 14.31 21.51 -5.92
C GLU A 223 13.56 20.86 -4.73
N LEU A 224 13.37 19.54 -4.73
CA LEU A 224 12.77 18.83 -3.59
C LEU A 224 13.67 18.95 -2.34
N ASN A 225 14.98 18.76 -2.49
CA ASN A 225 15.92 18.86 -1.37
C ASN A 225 15.91 20.25 -0.74
N GLU A 226 15.82 21.31 -1.53
CA GLU A 226 15.70 22.68 -1.03
C GLU A 226 14.45 22.85 -0.15
N VAL A 227 13.29 22.34 -0.59
CA VAL A 227 12.06 22.41 0.21
C VAL A 227 12.21 21.63 1.51
N PHE A 228 12.71 20.39 1.46
CA PHE A 228 12.86 19.57 2.67
C PHE A 228 13.94 20.09 3.62
N ALA A 229 15.03 20.67 3.12
CA ALA A 229 16.07 21.28 3.95
C ALA A 229 15.54 22.48 4.74
N ASN A 230 14.65 23.27 4.12
CA ASN A 230 14.09 24.48 4.72
C ASN A 230 12.81 24.24 5.55
N PHE A 231 12.17 23.08 5.42
CA PHE A 231 10.99 22.71 6.22
C PHE A 231 11.40 22.05 7.55
N SER A 232 11.10 22.71 8.66
CA SER A 232 11.46 22.27 10.00
C SER A 232 10.30 21.60 10.74
N LYS A 233 10.61 20.89 11.83
CA LYS A 233 9.59 20.26 12.67
C LYS A 233 8.59 21.25 13.26
N THR A 234 9.04 22.48 13.56
CA THR A 234 8.18 23.55 14.09
C THR A 234 7.20 24.12 13.07
N ASP A 235 7.36 23.80 11.78
CA ASP A 235 6.49 24.26 10.71
C ASP A 235 5.30 23.31 10.46
N LEU A 236 5.28 22.13 11.08
CA LEU A 236 4.25 21.09 10.85
C LEU A 236 2.84 21.52 11.26
N ASP A 237 2.73 22.44 12.22
CA ASP A 237 1.45 22.95 12.75
C ASP A 237 1.02 24.26 12.06
N ASP A 238 1.80 24.77 11.10
CA ASP A 238 1.52 26.02 10.38
C ASP A 238 0.92 25.75 8.99
N ASP A 239 -0.39 25.98 8.85
CA ASP A 239 -1.15 25.73 7.61
C ASP A 239 -0.61 26.51 6.40
N SER A 240 -0.10 27.73 6.61
CA SER A 240 0.44 28.57 5.54
C SER A 240 1.79 28.05 5.07
N LYS A 241 2.67 27.63 6.00
CA LYS A 241 3.94 26.98 5.64
C LYS A 241 3.71 25.62 4.99
N ARG A 242 2.73 24.84 5.45
CA ARG A 242 2.32 23.57 4.83
C ARG A 242 1.88 23.79 3.38
N TYR A 243 1.05 24.81 3.12
CA TYR A 243 0.64 25.15 1.75
C TYR A 243 1.83 25.53 0.87
N ASN A 244 2.73 26.39 1.36
CA ASN A 244 3.91 26.79 0.60
C ASN A 244 4.82 25.60 0.26
N ALA A 245 5.00 24.66 1.19
CA ALA A 245 5.75 23.43 0.95
C ALA A 245 5.05 22.55 -0.11
N LEU A 246 3.75 22.25 0.06
CA LEU A 246 2.95 21.50 -0.92
C LEU A 246 3.06 22.11 -2.32
N LYS A 247 2.90 23.44 -2.42
CA LYS A 247 2.99 24.16 -3.68
C LYS A 247 4.36 24.06 -4.32
N ALA A 248 5.43 24.27 -3.55
CA ALA A 248 6.79 24.17 -4.06
C ALA A 248 7.09 22.75 -4.58
N LEU A 249 6.78 21.72 -3.77
CA LEU A 249 6.94 20.31 -4.14
C LEU A 249 6.14 19.96 -5.41
N GLY A 250 4.88 20.38 -5.47
CA GLY A 250 3.99 20.09 -6.60
C GLY A 250 4.40 20.78 -7.89
N ILE A 251 4.89 22.02 -7.82
CA ILE A 251 5.45 22.75 -8.96
C ILE A 251 6.75 22.09 -9.46
N SER A 252 7.62 21.64 -8.56
CA SER A 252 8.82 20.89 -8.95
C SER A 252 8.47 19.59 -9.68
N GLY A 253 7.49 18.84 -9.15
CA GLY A 253 6.94 17.68 -9.85
C GLY A 253 6.30 18.01 -11.21
N GLN A 254 5.72 19.21 -11.35
CA GLN A 254 5.15 19.70 -12.62
C GLN A 254 6.21 19.92 -13.69
N LYS A 255 7.24 20.71 -13.37
CA LYS A 255 8.35 20.98 -14.30
C LYS A 255 8.98 19.67 -14.77
N TYR A 256 9.13 18.70 -13.87
CA TYR A 256 9.65 17.38 -14.21
C TYR A 256 8.77 16.66 -15.24
N ARG A 257 7.48 16.46 -14.96
CA ARG A 257 6.59 15.70 -15.87
C ARG A 257 6.38 16.42 -17.20
N GLU A 258 6.34 17.76 -17.23
CA GLU A 258 6.28 18.53 -18.48
C GLU A 258 7.50 18.26 -19.37
N SER A 259 8.69 18.05 -18.79
CA SER A 259 9.87 17.65 -19.55
C SER A 259 9.74 16.26 -20.18
N VAL A 260 9.05 15.34 -19.49
CA VAL A 260 8.74 13.99 -19.97
C VAL A 260 7.71 14.07 -21.11
N TYR A 261 6.61 14.80 -20.92
CA TYR A 261 5.53 14.92 -21.90
C TYR A 261 5.95 15.66 -23.17
N ALA A 262 6.90 16.58 -23.07
CA ALA A 262 7.48 17.27 -24.22
C ALA A 262 8.43 16.40 -25.08
N ASN A 263 8.59 15.10 -24.77
CA ASN A 263 9.52 14.17 -25.41
C ASN A 263 10.99 14.63 -25.43
N ASN A 264 11.37 15.50 -24.48
CA ASN A 264 12.73 16.04 -24.31
C ASN A 264 13.54 15.28 -23.23
N TYR A 265 13.05 14.12 -22.80
CA TYR A 265 13.63 13.29 -21.76
C TYR A 265 14.81 12.44 -22.27
N THR A 266 15.90 13.11 -22.66
CA THR A 266 17.10 12.47 -23.22
C THR A 266 18.42 13.04 -22.72
N LYS A 267 18.46 14.32 -22.37
CA LYS A 267 19.68 14.97 -21.89
C LYS A 267 20.04 14.43 -20.51
N LYS A 268 21.26 13.90 -20.38
CA LYS A 268 21.80 13.39 -19.11
C LYS A 268 22.90 14.27 -18.55
N SER A 269 22.98 14.29 -17.22
CA SER A 269 23.98 14.99 -16.42
C SER A 269 24.43 14.10 -15.27
N LYS A 270 25.50 14.52 -14.58
CA LYS A 270 26.04 13.79 -13.44
C LYS A 270 25.40 14.26 -12.13
N LEU A 271 24.96 13.31 -11.32
CA LEU A 271 24.53 13.52 -9.93
C LEU A 271 25.58 12.99 -8.97
N SER A 272 25.99 13.81 -7.99
CA SER A 272 26.90 13.35 -6.95
C SER A 272 26.17 12.50 -5.90
N LEU A 273 26.85 11.50 -5.35
CA LEU A 273 26.32 10.71 -4.23
C LEU A 273 25.99 11.57 -3.01
N SER A 274 26.74 12.64 -2.73
CA SER A 274 26.49 13.55 -1.61
C SER A 274 25.17 14.29 -1.74
N ASP A 275 24.82 14.74 -2.95
CA ASP A 275 23.55 15.44 -3.19
C ASP A 275 22.36 14.49 -2.98
N LEU A 276 22.49 13.25 -3.47
CA LEU A 276 21.48 12.23 -3.25
C LEU A 276 21.30 11.90 -1.76
N ARG A 277 22.39 11.71 -1.02
CA ARG A 277 22.34 11.46 0.43
C ARG A 277 21.71 12.64 1.19
N SER A 278 21.96 13.86 0.77
CA SER A 278 21.36 15.08 1.33
C SER A 278 19.83 15.06 1.18
N LEU A 279 19.33 14.79 -0.03
CA LEU A 279 17.90 14.64 -0.27
C LEU A 279 17.28 13.54 0.60
N LEU A 280 17.87 12.33 0.60
CA LEU A 280 17.33 11.19 1.36
C LEU A 280 17.26 11.50 2.86
N ALA A 281 18.28 12.16 3.42
CA ALA A 281 18.30 12.55 4.83
C ALA A 281 17.22 13.60 5.15
N ASN A 282 17.11 14.66 4.34
CA ASN A 282 16.17 15.75 4.58
C ASN A 282 14.71 15.31 4.39
N ALA A 283 14.43 14.56 3.32
CA ALA A 283 13.10 13.99 3.07
C ALA A 283 12.74 12.95 4.14
N GLY A 284 13.67 12.06 4.49
CA GLY A 284 13.49 11.06 5.54
C GLY A 284 13.15 11.69 6.90
N ARG A 285 13.83 12.77 7.28
CA ARG A 285 13.51 13.54 8.50
C ARG A 285 12.06 14.04 8.48
N CYS A 286 11.65 14.70 7.40
CA CYS A 286 10.31 15.29 7.29
C CYS A 286 9.19 14.23 7.27
N ILE A 287 9.43 13.10 6.59
CA ILE A 287 8.55 11.92 6.59
C ILE A 287 8.44 11.33 8.00
N SER A 288 9.57 11.13 8.69
CA SER A 288 9.58 10.61 10.05
C SER A 288 8.84 11.54 11.01
N ASP A 289 9.05 12.86 10.93
CA ASP A 289 8.32 13.82 11.76
C ASP A 289 6.80 13.78 11.49
N THR A 290 6.39 13.66 10.22
CA THR A 290 4.97 13.52 9.83
C THR A 290 4.35 12.21 10.34
N LEU A 291 5.11 11.11 10.35
CA LEU A 291 4.62 9.86 10.91
C LEU A 291 4.49 9.92 12.44
N HIS A 292 5.39 10.62 13.13
CA HIS A 292 5.27 10.86 14.57
C HIS A 292 4.02 11.68 14.92
N THR A 293 3.69 12.72 14.13
CA THR A 293 2.44 13.49 14.34
C THR A 293 1.19 12.72 13.94
N SER A 294 1.33 11.64 13.17
CA SER A 294 0.23 10.75 12.79
C SER A 294 -0.14 9.73 13.88
N LYS A 295 0.61 9.68 14.99
CA LYS A 295 0.27 8.87 16.16
C LYS A 295 -0.88 9.52 16.94
N ARG A 296 -1.96 8.80 17.10
CA ARG A 296 -3.15 9.18 17.86
C ARG A 296 -2.90 9.08 19.37
N THR A 297 -3.76 9.75 20.14
CA THR A 297 -3.72 9.70 21.61
C THR A 297 -3.97 8.30 22.18
N ASP A 298 -4.69 7.45 21.45
CA ASP A 298 -4.99 6.06 21.80
C ASP A 298 -3.85 5.07 21.44
N GLN A 299 -2.65 5.56 21.08
CA GLN A 299 -1.48 4.81 20.63
C GLN A 299 -1.57 4.20 19.23
N LEU A 300 -2.67 4.39 18.51
CA LEU A 300 -2.84 3.93 17.13
C LEU A 300 -2.39 5.02 16.14
N TYR A 301 -2.38 4.71 14.86
CA TYR A 301 -1.93 5.63 13.82
C TYR A 301 -3.06 6.00 12.87
N HIS A 302 -3.07 7.25 12.40
CA HIS A 302 -3.91 7.64 11.27
C HIS A 302 -3.50 6.86 10.01
N SER A 303 -4.49 6.49 9.18
CA SER A 303 -4.26 5.78 7.91
C SER A 303 -4.37 6.72 6.72
N TYR A 304 -5.48 7.46 6.70
CA TYR A 304 -5.78 8.46 5.69
C TYR A 304 -6.26 9.73 6.37
N ASN A 305 -5.87 10.88 5.82
CA ASN A 305 -6.38 12.19 6.19
C ASN A 305 -7.02 12.86 4.98
N ILE A 306 -7.63 14.02 5.19
CA ILE A 306 -8.21 14.87 4.14
C ILE A 306 -7.45 16.18 4.09
N LEU A 307 -7.02 16.56 2.90
CA LEU A 307 -6.44 17.86 2.58
C LEU A 307 -7.55 18.88 2.37
N GLN A 308 -7.53 19.96 3.14
CA GLN A 308 -8.41 21.11 2.94
C GLN A 308 -7.56 22.30 2.48
N LEU A 309 -7.82 22.77 1.27
CA LEU A 309 -7.11 23.90 0.67
C LEU A 309 -7.98 25.15 0.73
N ASP A 310 -7.43 26.22 1.32
CA ASP A 310 -7.96 27.56 1.17
C ASP A 310 -7.02 28.35 0.25
N LEU A 311 -7.41 28.49 -1.01
CA LEU A 311 -6.60 29.16 -2.03
C LEU A 311 -6.55 30.68 -1.85
N THR A 312 -7.51 31.27 -1.14
CA THR A 312 -7.54 32.72 -0.88
C THR A 312 -6.61 33.06 0.29
N ALA A 313 -6.72 32.32 1.39
CA ALA A 313 -5.82 32.47 2.53
C ALA A 313 -4.43 31.82 2.30
N LYS A 314 -4.28 30.99 1.26
CA LYS A 314 -3.08 30.18 0.96
C LYS A 314 -2.70 29.27 2.12
N CYS A 315 -3.69 28.50 2.58
CA CYS A 315 -3.55 27.58 3.71
C CYS A 315 -3.87 26.14 3.30
N ALA A 316 -3.14 25.19 3.84
CA ALA A 316 -3.37 23.76 3.68
C ALA A 316 -3.58 23.13 5.06
N ARG A 317 -4.80 22.67 5.32
CA ARG A 317 -5.22 22.02 6.57
C ARG A 317 -5.30 20.52 6.39
N VAL A 318 -5.03 19.80 7.47
CA VAL A 318 -5.16 18.34 7.54
C VAL A 318 -6.31 18.01 8.48
N ARG A 319 -7.35 17.38 7.94
CA ARG A 319 -8.46 16.82 8.72
C ARG A 319 -8.27 15.31 8.86
N HIS A 320 -8.33 14.79 10.07
CA HIS A 320 -8.14 13.38 10.33
C HIS A 320 -9.42 12.57 10.13
N LEU A 321 -9.30 11.36 9.57
CA LEU A 321 -10.39 10.40 9.47
C LEU A 321 -10.41 9.43 10.67
N GLY A 322 -11.48 8.65 10.74
CA GLY A 322 -11.65 7.58 11.72
C GLY A 322 -10.53 6.53 11.68
N LEU A 323 -10.44 5.75 12.75
CA LEU A 323 -9.44 4.69 12.88
C LEU A 323 -9.62 3.62 11.78
N MET A 324 -8.53 3.22 11.15
CA MET A 324 -8.52 2.13 10.16
C MET A 324 -7.38 1.15 10.42
N LEU A 325 -7.58 -0.12 10.09
CA LEU A 325 -6.61 -1.20 10.31
C LEU A 325 -5.34 -1.02 9.50
N GLU A 326 -5.47 -0.47 8.29
CA GLU A 326 -4.38 -0.38 7.31
C GLU A 326 -3.23 0.52 7.76
N GLY A 327 -3.51 1.66 8.41
CA GLY A 327 -2.48 2.51 8.99
C GLY A 327 -1.70 1.81 10.10
N GLN A 328 -2.31 0.83 10.77
CA GLN A 328 -1.63 0.06 11.82
C GLN A 328 -0.62 -0.91 11.20
N VAL A 329 -1.00 -1.54 10.10
CA VAL A 329 -0.09 -2.38 9.29
C VAL A 329 1.06 -1.54 8.78
N SER A 330 0.78 -0.39 8.15
CA SER A 330 1.82 0.49 7.62
C SER A 330 2.77 0.98 8.71
N ALA A 331 2.24 1.43 9.86
CA ALA A 331 3.06 1.93 10.96
C ALA A 331 4.00 0.85 11.52
N LEU A 332 3.52 -0.38 11.74
CA LEU A 332 4.36 -1.52 12.14
C LEU A 332 5.42 -1.87 11.07
N SER A 333 5.07 -1.72 9.80
CA SER A 333 5.96 -2.00 8.66
C SER A 333 6.84 -0.82 8.24
N SER A 334 6.77 0.35 8.90
CA SER A 334 7.41 1.59 8.42
C SER A 334 8.87 1.76 8.85
N GLY A 335 9.32 1.03 9.88
CA GLY A 335 10.64 1.20 10.50
C GLY A 335 10.69 2.23 11.64
N ILE A 336 9.64 3.02 11.88
CA ILE A 336 9.64 4.06 12.93
C ILE A 336 9.26 3.54 14.32
N ILE A 337 8.67 2.35 14.42
CA ILE A 337 8.15 1.78 15.67
C ILE A 337 9.05 0.63 16.11
N GLY A 338 9.64 0.73 17.30
CA GLY A 338 10.36 -0.37 17.95
C GLY A 338 9.44 -1.35 18.69
N GLY A 339 9.94 -2.51 19.13
CA GLY A 339 9.09 -3.58 19.67
C GLY A 339 8.26 -3.20 20.89
N SER A 340 8.79 -2.37 21.81
CA SER A 340 8.01 -1.89 22.97
C SER A 340 6.77 -1.09 22.56
N ASP A 341 6.93 -0.16 21.62
CA ASP A 341 5.80 0.65 21.14
C ASP A 341 4.86 -0.16 20.26
N ALA A 342 5.37 -1.16 19.53
CA ALA A 342 4.55 -2.12 18.81
C ALA A 342 3.66 -2.94 19.76
N CYS A 343 4.17 -3.42 20.90
CA CYS A 343 3.34 -4.09 21.91
C CYS A 343 2.22 -3.19 22.45
N LYS A 344 2.54 -1.93 22.78
CA LYS A 344 1.53 -0.95 23.24
C LYS A 344 0.46 -0.72 22.18
N MET A 345 0.87 -0.52 20.94
CA MET A 345 -0.01 -0.32 19.80
C MET A 345 -0.89 -1.54 19.51
N LEU A 346 -0.33 -2.75 19.54
CA LEU A 346 -1.08 -4.00 19.32
C LEU A 346 -2.07 -4.28 20.46
N THR A 347 -1.71 -3.91 21.70
CA THR A 347 -2.62 -3.92 22.85
C THR A 347 -3.77 -2.92 22.66
N ALA A 348 -3.47 -1.69 22.27
CA ALA A 348 -4.48 -0.68 21.97
C ALA A 348 -5.39 -1.10 20.81
N LEU A 349 -4.83 -1.71 19.76
CA LEU A 349 -5.58 -2.17 18.61
C LEU A 349 -6.58 -3.26 19.01
N LYS A 350 -6.15 -4.19 19.86
CA LYS A 350 -7.02 -5.23 20.43
C LYS A 350 -8.16 -4.69 21.30
N ALA A 351 -7.96 -3.54 21.93
CA ALA A 351 -8.96 -2.84 22.74
C ALA A 351 -9.81 -1.83 21.95
N SER A 352 -9.51 -1.62 20.67
CA SER A 352 -10.18 -0.64 19.82
C SER A 352 -11.50 -1.15 19.25
N GLU A 353 -12.29 -0.23 18.71
CA GLU A 353 -13.53 -0.50 17.95
C GLU A 353 -13.32 -1.35 16.69
N LEU A 354 -12.07 -1.53 16.23
CA LEU A 354 -11.78 -2.42 15.11
C LEU A 354 -11.87 -3.90 15.49
N TYR A 355 -11.69 -4.23 16.77
CA TYR A 355 -11.70 -5.62 17.19
C TYR A 355 -13.13 -6.16 17.31
N CYS A 356 -13.44 -7.15 16.49
CA CYS A 356 -14.70 -7.89 16.51
C CYS A 356 -14.55 -9.11 17.45
N GLU A 357 -15.09 -9.00 18.67
CA GLU A 357 -15.00 -10.05 19.70
C GLU A 357 -15.62 -11.37 19.24
N GLU A 358 -16.80 -11.32 18.64
CA GLU A 358 -17.52 -12.49 18.14
C GLU A 358 -16.69 -13.34 17.16
N ARG A 359 -15.76 -12.70 16.45
CA ARG A 359 -14.91 -13.32 15.43
C ARG A 359 -13.45 -13.41 15.82
N ASN A 360 -13.09 -12.93 17.00
CA ASN A 360 -11.71 -12.87 17.47
C ASN A 360 -10.75 -12.24 16.43
N SER A 361 -11.14 -11.17 15.74
CA SER A 361 -10.29 -10.57 14.69
C SER A 361 -10.68 -9.11 14.40
N TYR A 362 -10.13 -8.51 13.35
CA TYR A 362 -10.16 -7.06 13.13
C TYR A 362 -10.93 -6.67 11.86
N MET A 363 -11.79 -5.65 11.96
CA MET A 363 -12.43 -4.98 10.84
C MET A 363 -11.51 -3.92 10.23
N LEU A 364 -11.79 -3.50 9.00
CA LEU A 364 -10.99 -2.45 8.34
C LEU A 364 -11.16 -1.08 8.98
N TYR A 365 -12.37 -0.78 9.45
CA TYR A 365 -12.77 0.45 10.13
C TYR A 365 -13.94 0.11 11.08
N ALA A 366 -14.26 1.06 11.97
CA ALA A 366 -15.31 0.90 12.96
C ALA A 366 -16.66 0.56 12.31
N ASN A 367 -17.37 -0.40 12.89
CA ASN A 367 -18.76 -0.65 12.52
C ASN A 367 -19.64 0.48 13.09
N ARG A 368 -20.62 0.96 12.33
CA ARG A 368 -21.55 2.00 12.77
C ARG A 368 -22.96 1.75 12.26
N ALA A 369 -23.95 2.21 13.01
CA ALA A 369 -25.33 2.25 12.53
C ALA A 369 -25.49 3.40 11.54
N LEU A 370 -26.12 3.13 10.40
CA LEU A 370 -26.56 4.16 9.46
C LEU A 370 -28.01 4.54 9.78
N PRO A 371 -28.42 5.79 9.49
CA PRO A 371 -29.82 6.20 9.64
C PRO A 371 -30.75 5.26 8.87
N ASN A 372 -31.90 4.95 9.45
CA ASN A 372 -32.92 4.20 8.73
C ASN A 372 -33.47 5.04 7.57
N PHE A 373 -34.09 4.39 6.58
CA PHE A 373 -34.62 5.07 5.38
C PHE A 373 -35.53 6.27 5.70
N LEU A 374 -36.39 6.17 6.73
CA LEU A 374 -37.30 7.25 7.13
C LEU A 374 -36.62 8.33 8.00
N GLU A 375 -35.46 8.07 8.58
CA GLU A 375 -34.71 9.04 9.38
C GLU A 375 -33.74 9.87 8.53
N PHE A 376 -33.25 9.28 7.43
CA PHE A 376 -32.40 9.94 6.46
C PHE A 376 -33.14 11.05 5.71
N ASN A 377 -32.43 12.09 5.23
CA ASN A 377 -33.02 13.21 4.46
C ASN A 377 -34.23 13.85 5.17
N ARG A 378 -34.03 14.38 6.38
CA ARG A 378 -35.06 15.04 7.17
C ARG A 378 -34.58 16.40 7.67
N ILE A 379 -35.35 17.43 7.40
CA ILE A 379 -35.05 18.82 7.73
C ILE A 379 -36.15 19.36 8.63
N GLU A 380 -35.77 19.98 9.74
CA GLU A 380 -36.72 20.65 10.63
C GLU A 380 -37.33 21.88 9.95
N LEU A 381 -38.64 22.07 10.09
CA LEU A 381 -39.36 23.19 9.47
C LEU A 381 -38.72 24.54 9.79
N GLN A 382 -38.18 24.73 10.99
CA GLN A 382 -37.53 25.99 11.34
C GLN A 382 -36.35 26.33 10.41
N LYS A 383 -35.50 25.34 10.09
CA LYS A 383 -34.36 25.54 9.16
C LYS A 383 -34.82 25.90 7.74
N VAL A 384 -36.00 25.42 7.35
CA VAL A 384 -36.63 25.78 6.06
C VAL A 384 -37.14 27.22 6.10
N LEU A 385 -37.75 27.63 7.22
CA LEU A 385 -38.32 28.97 7.40
C LEU A 385 -37.28 30.07 7.62
N ASP A 386 -36.09 29.72 8.10
CA ASP A 386 -34.96 30.64 8.30
C ASP A 386 -34.34 31.08 6.96
N ASN A 387 -34.50 30.27 5.89
CA ASN A 387 -34.02 30.60 4.56
C ASN A 387 -35.10 31.27 3.70
N SER A 388 -34.80 32.44 3.13
CA SER A 388 -35.76 33.28 2.41
C SER A 388 -36.34 32.60 1.16
N ILE A 389 -35.49 31.97 0.34
CA ILE A 389 -35.90 31.23 -0.87
C ILE A 389 -36.82 30.07 -0.48
N LEU A 390 -36.36 29.18 0.42
CA LEU A 390 -37.13 27.99 0.79
C LEU A 390 -38.47 28.33 1.45
N LYS A 391 -38.53 29.41 2.24
CA LYS A 391 -39.77 29.91 2.84
C LYS A 391 -40.79 30.37 1.79
N ILE A 392 -40.34 31.09 0.76
CA ILE A 392 -41.22 31.53 -0.34
C ILE A 392 -41.69 30.31 -1.14
N MET A 393 -40.77 29.39 -1.48
CA MET A 393 -41.11 28.16 -2.19
C MET A 393 -42.19 27.35 -1.44
N LEU A 394 -42.03 27.18 -0.13
CA LEU A 394 -43.00 26.48 0.71
C LEU A 394 -44.38 27.17 0.69
N SER A 395 -44.40 28.51 0.75
CA SER A 395 -45.64 29.30 0.71
C SER A 395 -46.32 29.27 -0.67
N ALA A 396 -45.53 29.14 -1.74
CA ALA A 396 -45.98 29.04 -3.13
C ALA A 396 -46.34 27.60 -3.55
N ASN A 397 -46.19 26.62 -2.65
CA ASN A 397 -46.35 25.19 -2.95
C ASN A 397 -45.42 24.72 -4.10
N ASP A 398 -44.20 25.25 -4.12
CA ASP A 398 -43.13 24.91 -5.06
C ASP A 398 -42.20 23.85 -4.46
N HIS A 399 -42.21 22.65 -5.06
CA HIS A 399 -41.50 21.47 -4.55
C HIS A 399 -40.24 21.13 -5.33
N ARG A 400 -39.68 22.07 -6.10
CA ARG A 400 -38.46 21.78 -6.89
C ARG A 400 -37.23 21.40 -6.05
N ILE A 401 -37.16 21.88 -4.80
CA ILE A 401 -36.04 21.59 -3.87
C ILE A 401 -36.50 20.75 -2.68
N LEU A 402 -37.60 21.12 -2.02
CA LEU A 402 -38.11 20.45 -0.82
C LEU A 402 -39.56 20.00 -0.93
N GLU A 403 -39.85 18.83 -0.37
CA GLU A 403 -41.20 18.33 -0.13
C GLU A 403 -41.51 18.38 1.39
N PRO A 404 -42.62 19.01 1.81
CA PRO A 404 -43.08 18.92 3.19
C PRO A 404 -43.59 17.51 3.49
N VAL A 405 -43.27 17.01 4.67
CA VAL A 405 -43.72 15.71 5.19
C VAL A 405 -44.39 15.88 6.56
N LEU A 406 -44.95 14.79 7.11
CA LEU A 406 -45.58 14.79 8.43
C LEU A 406 -44.62 15.30 9.53
N ASN A 407 -45.20 15.82 10.62
CA ASN A 407 -44.50 16.26 11.84
C ASN A 407 -43.53 17.44 11.63
N ASP A 408 -43.97 18.50 10.95
CA ASP A 408 -43.21 19.76 10.77
C ASP A 408 -41.77 19.53 10.25
N THR A 409 -41.64 18.64 9.27
CA THR A 409 -40.35 18.40 8.60
C THR A 409 -40.49 18.40 7.10
N SER A 410 -39.37 18.63 6.41
CA SER A 410 -39.26 18.60 4.95
C SER A 410 -38.13 17.69 4.53
N ARG A 411 -38.11 17.31 3.25
CA ARG A 411 -37.08 16.46 2.64
C ARG A 411 -36.62 17.06 1.32
N PHE A 412 -35.35 16.92 0.97
CA PHE A 412 -34.90 17.19 -0.39
C PHE A 412 -35.54 16.20 -1.36
N VAL A 413 -35.93 16.67 -2.53
CA VAL A 413 -36.58 15.83 -3.54
C VAL A 413 -35.63 14.77 -4.11
N PRO A 414 -36.13 13.58 -4.49
CA PRO A 414 -35.30 12.49 -5.00
C PRO A 414 -34.56 12.79 -6.32
N SER A 415 -34.98 13.83 -7.06
CA SER A 415 -34.33 14.24 -8.31
C SER A 415 -32.98 14.92 -8.09
N ILE A 416 -32.71 15.44 -6.89
CA ILE A 416 -31.43 16.05 -6.51
C ILE A 416 -30.54 14.96 -5.92
N LYS A 417 -29.54 14.53 -6.67
CA LYS A 417 -28.65 13.42 -6.25
C LYS A 417 -27.38 13.92 -5.57
N ASN A 418 -26.99 15.16 -5.83
CA ASN A 418 -25.77 15.77 -5.30
C ASN A 418 -25.89 17.31 -5.30
N ALA A 419 -24.87 17.99 -4.79
CA ALA A 419 -24.82 19.44 -4.71
C ALA A 419 -24.82 20.14 -6.09
N TYR A 420 -24.33 19.48 -7.16
CA TYR A 420 -24.38 20.03 -8.53
C TYR A 420 -25.81 20.06 -9.04
N ASP A 421 -26.57 18.98 -8.88
CA ASP A 421 -27.99 18.95 -9.23
C ASP A 421 -28.77 20.05 -8.47
N LEU A 422 -28.45 20.24 -7.19
CA LEU A 422 -29.06 21.30 -6.37
C LEU A 422 -28.68 22.70 -6.87
N GLN A 423 -27.40 22.93 -7.18
CA GLN A 423 -26.91 24.18 -7.75
C GLN A 423 -27.59 24.48 -9.09
N ASP A 424 -27.76 23.48 -9.95
CA ASP A 424 -28.46 23.61 -11.23
C ASP A 424 -29.92 23.99 -11.02
N VAL A 425 -30.61 23.38 -10.04
CA VAL A 425 -31.99 23.77 -9.70
C VAL A 425 -32.07 25.21 -9.20
N ILE A 426 -31.17 25.62 -8.29
CA ILE A 426 -31.10 26.99 -7.75
C ILE A 426 -30.84 28.02 -8.85
N THR A 427 -29.92 27.71 -9.76
CA THR A 427 -29.52 28.61 -10.86
C THR A 427 -30.65 28.81 -11.88
N ASN A 428 -31.57 27.85 -11.99
CA ASN A 428 -32.72 27.89 -12.89
C ASN A 428 -34.04 28.27 -12.19
N LEU A 429 -33.97 28.89 -11.01
CA LEU A 429 -35.15 29.46 -10.35
C LEU A 429 -35.68 30.69 -11.12
N GLY A 430 -36.98 30.96 -10.97
CA GLY A 430 -37.63 32.10 -11.62
C GLY A 430 -37.21 33.46 -11.04
N GLU A 431 -37.56 34.54 -11.75
CA GLU A 431 -37.24 35.93 -11.33
C GLU A 431 -37.79 36.26 -9.93
N GLU A 432 -38.89 35.63 -9.54
CA GLU A 432 -39.51 35.77 -8.22
C GLU A 432 -38.61 35.31 -7.04
N TYR A 433 -37.55 34.55 -7.33
CA TYR A 433 -36.53 34.13 -6.36
C TYR A 433 -35.19 34.82 -6.59
N THR A 434 -34.75 34.93 -7.86
CA THR A 434 -33.42 35.47 -8.19
C THR A 434 -33.29 36.98 -7.97
N GLN A 435 -34.41 37.71 -7.85
CA GLN A 435 -34.42 39.14 -7.51
C GLN A 435 -34.45 39.44 -6.00
N LEU A 436 -34.40 38.42 -5.13
CA LEU A 436 -34.27 38.63 -3.68
C LEU A 436 -32.93 39.30 -3.34
N GLU A 437 -32.95 40.30 -2.45
CA GLU A 437 -31.75 41.05 -2.06
C GLU A 437 -30.65 40.15 -1.46
N ASP A 438 -31.04 39.04 -0.84
CA ASP A 438 -30.18 38.05 -0.18
C ASP A 438 -30.01 36.76 -0.99
N PHE A 439 -30.39 36.72 -2.28
CA PHE A 439 -30.39 35.50 -3.11
C PHE A 439 -29.09 34.70 -3.05
N GLU A 440 -27.94 35.36 -3.18
CA GLU A 440 -26.62 34.71 -3.16
C GLU A 440 -26.33 34.04 -1.80
N LEU A 441 -26.66 34.73 -0.71
CA LEU A 441 -26.48 34.20 0.65
C LEU A 441 -27.44 33.04 0.91
N ALA A 442 -28.72 33.22 0.58
CA ALA A 442 -29.74 32.20 0.75
C ALA A 442 -29.46 30.95 -0.08
N SER A 443 -28.95 31.11 -1.31
CA SER A 443 -28.53 30.00 -2.17
C SER A 443 -27.41 29.18 -1.54
N LYS A 444 -26.41 29.86 -0.98
CA LYS A 444 -25.32 29.21 -0.25
C LYS A 444 -25.82 28.46 0.98
N GLU A 445 -26.71 29.07 1.76
CA GLU A 445 -27.31 28.42 2.93
C GLU A 445 -28.11 27.16 2.58
N ILE A 446 -28.75 27.10 1.40
CA ILE A 446 -29.43 25.88 0.92
C ILE A 446 -28.41 24.77 0.65
N LEU A 447 -27.28 25.08 0.01
CA LEU A 447 -26.19 24.13 -0.22
C LEU A 447 -25.61 23.65 1.12
N ASP A 448 -25.39 24.56 2.06
CA ASP A 448 -24.90 24.25 3.41
C ASP A 448 -25.92 23.37 4.17
N LEU A 449 -27.22 23.61 4.00
CA LEU A 449 -28.28 22.78 4.58
C LEU A 449 -28.34 21.38 3.95
N TYR A 450 -28.15 21.29 2.63
CA TYR A 450 -28.02 20.02 1.92
C TYR A 450 -26.82 19.23 2.43
N GLU A 451 -25.67 19.89 2.55
CA GLU A 451 -24.46 19.28 3.08
C GLU A 451 -24.62 18.86 4.55
N LEU A 452 -25.24 19.67 5.40
CA LEU A 452 -25.53 19.31 6.79
C LEU A 452 -26.45 18.09 6.90
N THR A 453 -27.37 17.92 5.93
CA THR A 453 -28.34 16.82 5.89
C THR A 453 -27.69 15.51 5.47
N PHE A 454 -26.79 15.54 4.47
CA PHE A 454 -26.24 14.34 3.85
C PHE A 454 -24.78 14.03 4.25
N LYS A 455 -24.01 15.03 4.70
CA LYS A 455 -22.60 14.94 5.11
C LYS A 455 -21.72 14.26 4.05
N HIS A 456 -21.78 14.77 2.83
CA HIS A 456 -20.95 14.25 1.74
C HIS A 456 -19.47 14.53 1.97
N ASP A 457 -19.11 15.54 2.75
CA ASP A 457 -17.73 15.82 3.16
C ASP A 457 -17.10 14.69 3.99
N ASP A 458 -17.91 13.85 4.64
CA ASP A 458 -17.52 12.64 5.36
C ASP A 458 -17.60 11.36 4.50
N PHE A 459 -18.05 11.46 3.24
CA PHE A 459 -18.12 10.33 2.33
C PHE A 459 -16.72 9.96 1.81
N THR A 460 -16.19 8.85 2.30
CA THR A 460 -14.89 8.32 1.85
C THR A 460 -15.02 7.31 0.71
N GLY A 461 -16.24 6.93 0.32
CA GLY A 461 -16.55 5.89 -0.65
C GLY A 461 -17.64 4.93 -0.15
N ARG A 462 -17.90 3.86 -0.90
CA ARG A 462 -18.92 2.85 -0.57
C ARG A 462 -18.67 2.06 0.72
N SER A 463 -17.44 2.11 1.24
CA SER A 463 -16.99 1.49 2.50
C SER A 463 -17.95 1.75 3.66
N GLY A 464 -18.35 3.01 3.84
CA GLY A 464 -19.22 3.46 4.92
C GLY A 464 -20.71 3.29 4.66
N THR A 465 -21.11 2.71 3.52
CA THR A 465 -22.52 2.60 3.07
C THR A 465 -22.92 1.19 2.61
N MET A 466 -22.03 0.19 2.71
CA MET A 466 -22.31 -1.22 2.45
C MET A 466 -21.97 -2.12 3.64
N PHE A 467 -22.56 -3.32 3.73
CA PHE A 467 -22.48 -4.22 4.89
C PHE A 467 -21.76 -5.56 4.62
N ALA A 468 -21.03 -5.64 3.52
CA ALA A 468 -20.22 -6.80 3.11
C ALA A 468 -18.98 -6.34 2.34
N TYR A 469 -18.17 -7.28 1.86
CA TYR A 469 -16.87 -6.98 1.23
C TYR A 469 -15.96 -6.19 2.17
N GLU A 470 -15.48 -5.02 1.76
CA GLU A 470 -14.73 -4.11 2.61
C GLU A 470 -15.61 -3.42 3.66
N GLY A 471 -16.93 -3.42 3.53
CA GLY A 471 -17.91 -2.57 4.22
C GLY A 471 -18.06 -2.73 5.74
N LEU A 472 -19.01 -1.98 6.30
CA LEU A 472 -19.30 -1.93 7.74
C LEU A 472 -19.57 -3.32 8.34
N GLY A 473 -18.90 -3.62 9.46
CA GLY A 473 -19.04 -4.90 10.16
C GLY A 473 -18.36 -6.09 9.47
N SER A 474 -17.66 -5.88 8.35
CA SER A 474 -16.97 -6.94 7.62
C SER A 474 -15.49 -7.04 8.01
N ILE A 475 -15.00 -8.26 8.11
CA ILE A 475 -13.57 -8.55 8.28
C ILE A 475 -13.00 -8.87 6.91
N TYR A 476 -11.97 -8.12 6.49
CA TYR A 476 -11.27 -8.36 5.23
C TYR A 476 -9.94 -9.06 5.50
N TRP A 477 -9.87 -10.35 5.19
CA TRP A 477 -8.82 -11.25 5.71
C TRP A 477 -7.43 -10.93 5.21
N HIS A 478 -7.30 -10.36 4.01
CA HIS A 478 -5.99 -9.95 3.48
C HIS A 478 -5.31 -8.91 4.38
N MET A 479 -6.04 -7.90 4.88
CA MET A 479 -5.46 -6.88 5.77
C MET A 479 -5.08 -7.46 7.14
N VAL A 480 -5.89 -8.40 7.68
CA VAL A 480 -5.54 -9.13 8.91
C VAL A 480 -4.27 -9.96 8.73
N SER A 481 -4.10 -10.63 7.58
CA SER A 481 -2.87 -11.37 7.30
C SER A 481 -1.66 -10.46 7.09
N LYS A 482 -1.84 -9.24 6.56
CA LYS A 482 -0.77 -8.23 6.54
C LYS A 482 -0.40 -7.76 7.95
N LEU A 483 -1.38 -7.54 8.83
CA LEU A 483 -1.12 -7.24 10.24
C LEU A 483 -0.28 -8.35 10.89
N MET A 484 -0.66 -9.61 10.69
CA MET A 484 0.09 -10.76 11.18
C MET A 484 1.55 -10.76 10.68
N LEU A 485 1.76 -10.52 9.39
CA LEU A 485 3.11 -10.45 8.80
C LEU A 485 3.90 -9.25 9.34
N ALA A 486 3.28 -8.08 9.48
CA ALA A 486 3.93 -6.89 10.03
C ALA A 486 4.37 -7.11 11.50
N THR A 487 3.52 -7.73 12.33
CA THR A 487 3.89 -8.12 13.69
C THR A 487 5.06 -9.10 13.71
N LEU A 488 5.09 -10.07 12.79
CA LEU A 488 6.20 -11.01 12.64
C LEU A 488 7.50 -10.30 12.23
N GLU A 489 7.45 -9.31 11.32
CA GLU A 489 8.62 -8.53 10.95
C GLU A 489 9.19 -7.77 12.15
N VAL A 490 8.34 -7.11 12.95
CA VAL A 490 8.78 -6.45 14.20
C VAL A 490 9.37 -7.46 15.19
N TYR A 491 8.72 -8.62 15.37
CA TYR A 491 9.24 -9.71 16.19
C TYR A 491 10.63 -10.16 15.74
N ASN A 492 10.87 -10.31 14.44
CA ASN A 492 12.15 -10.77 13.92
C ASN A 492 13.28 -9.77 14.17
N HIS A 493 12.97 -8.46 14.16
CA HIS A 493 13.94 -7.39 14.41
C HIS A 493 14.19 -7.11 15.90
N GLU A 494 13.31 -7.55 16.80
CA GLU A 494 13.46 -7.34 18.23
C GLU A 494 14.58 -8.21 18.84
N LEU A 495 15.38 -7.63 19.74
CA LEU A 495 16.49 -8.30 20.41
C LEU A 495 16.16 -8.60 21.88
N ASP A 496 15.30 -7.80 22.51
CA ASP A 496 14.87 -8.02 23.89
C ASP A 496 13.94 -9.24 23.98
N THR A 497 14.28 -10.19 24.86
CA THR A 497 13.57 -11.47 25.01
C THR A 497 12.19 -11.32 25.62
N GLU A 498 11.99 -10.37 26.54
CA GLU A 498 10.68 -10.16 27.16
C GLU A 498 9.74 -9.46 26.18
N ILE A 499 10.24 -8.46 25.46
CA ILE A 499 9.45 -7.81 24.40
C ILE A 499 9.12 -8.81 23.29
N LYS A 500 10.08 -9.65 22.87
CA LYS A 500 9.81 -10.74 21.91
C LYS A 500 8.70 -11.67 22.36
N LYS A 501 8.69 -12.04 23.64
CA LYS A 501 7.66 -12.90 24.23
C LYS A 501 6.28 -12.23 24.20
N ASP A 502 6.20 -10.91 24.38
CA ASP A 502 4.94 -10.19 24.27
C ASP A 502 4.49 -10.04 22.81
N LEU A 503 5.42 -9.76 21.89
CA LEU A 503 5.15 -9.74 20.45
C LEU A 503 4.65 -11.10 19.94
N SER A 504 5.22 -12.21 20.43
CA SER A 504 4.75 -13.55 20.03
C SER A 504 3.31 -13.81 20.49
N LYS A 505 2.91 -13.35 21.69
CA LYS A 505 1.52 -13.41 22.14
C LYS A 505 0.60 -12.62 21.21
N HIS A 506 0.98 -11.40 20.82
CA HIS A 506 0.19 -10.62 19.87
C HIS A 506 0.10 -11.28 18.49
N TYR A 507 1.22 -11.81 17.98
CA TYR A 507 1.27 -12.57 16.73
C TYR A 507 0.28 -13.75 16.75
N TYR A 508 0.31 -14.58 17.80
CA TYR A 508 -0.60 -15.71 17.95
C TYR A 508 -2.05 -15.30 18.24
N CYS A 509 -2.29 -14.15 18.87
CA CYS A 509 -3.62 -13.58 19.03
C CYS A 509 -4.22 -13.22 17.65
N ILE A 510 -3.46 -12.53 16.79
CA ILE A 510 -3.90 -12.15 15.44
C ILE A 510 -4.13 -13.41 14.59
N GLN A 511 -3.16 -14.32 14.59
CA GLN A 511 -3.24 -15.58 13.85
C GLN A 511 -4.41 -16.44 14.31
N GLY A 512 -4.67 -16.49 15.62
CA GLY A 512 -5.80 -17.18 16.24
C GLY A 512 -7.17 -16.69 15.74
N GLY A 513 -7.24 -15.49 15.17
CA GLY A 513 -8.43 -14.93 14.53
C GLY A 513 -8.69 -15.41 13.10
N LEU A 514 -7.68 -15.95 12.42
CA LEU A 514 -7.78 -16.38 11.02
C LEU A 514 -8.64 -17.64 10.87
N GLY A 515 -9.19 -17.84 9.66
CA GLY A 515 -10.15 -18.90 9.36
C GLY A 515 -9.69 -20.30 9.78
N PHE A 516 -8.45 -20.68 9.47
CA PHE A 516 -7.88 -22.00 9.76
C PHE A 516 -7.72 -22.33 11.26
N ARG A 517 -7.94 -21.34 12.14
CA ARG A 517 -7.96 -21.52 13.60
C ARG A 517 -9.37 -21.66 14.18
N LYS A 518 -10.40 -21.68 13.33
CA LYS A 518 -11.81 -21.74 13.72
C LYS A 518 -12.44 -23.08 13.35
N THR A 519 -13.52 -23.43 14.05
CA THR A 519 -14.40 -24.52 13.61
C THR A 519 -15.15 -24.11 12.34
N ALA A 520 -15.59 -25.09 11.53
CA ALA A 520 -16.36 -24.83 10.33
C ALA A 520 -17.63 -24.00 10.61
N LYS A 521 -18.28 -24.21 11.76
CA LYS A 521 -19.46 -23.43 12.20
C LYS A 521 -19.11 -21.96 12.49
N GLN A 522 -18.00 -21.70 13.18
CA GLN A 522 -17.57 -20.33 13.49
C GLN A 522 -17.11 -19.58 12.24
N TYR A 523 -16.48 -20.28 11.29
CA TYR A 523 -16.00 -19.67 10.06
C TYR A 523 -17.12 -19.53 9.01
N GLY A 524 -18.10 -20.44 9.04
CA GLY A 524 -19.17 -20.53 8.05
C GLY A 524 -18.73 -21.16 6.72
N ALA A 525 -17.58 -21.81 6.71
CA ALA A 525 -16.99 -22.50 5.56
C ALA A 525 -15.94 -23.53 6.02
N PHE A 526 -15.30 -24.23 5.07
CA PHE A 526 -14.16 -25.11 5.39
C PHE A 526 -12.96 -24.28 5.88
N PRO A 527 -12.47 -24.45 7.12
CA PRO A 527 -11.45 -23.56 7.71
C PRO A 527 -10.10 -23.54 7.01
N ALA A 528 -9.73 -24.62 6.31
CA ALA A 528 -8.44 -24.67 5.61
C ALA A 528 -8.43 -23.89 4.29
N ASP A 529 -9.61 -23.52 3.77
CA ASP A 529 -9.73 -22.73 2.56
C ASP A 529 -9.64 -21.23 2.88
N ALA A 530 -8.99 -20.48 1.98
CA ALA A 530 -8.92 -19.03 2.06
C ALA A 530 -10.18 -18.38 1.49
N TYR A 531 -10.61 -17.27 2.11
CA TYR A 531 -11.76 -16.47 1.68
C TYR A 531 -11.41 -14.98 1.81
N SER A 532 -11.93 -14.13 0.94
CA SER A 532 -11.60 -12.68 0.97
C SER A 532 -12.11 -11.99 2.21
N HIS A 533 -13.36 -12.24 2.60
CA HIS A 533 -13.99 -11.52 3.71
C HIS A 533 -15.03 -12.34 4.47
N THR A 534 -15.44 -11.85 5.64
CA THR A 534 -16.57 -12.37 6.41
C THR A 534 -17.43 -11.17 6.86
N PRO A 535 -18.66 -10.98 6.32
CA PRO A 535 -19.55 -9.87 6.68
C PRO A 535 -20.33 -10.16 7.96
N LEU A 536 -20.74 -9.17 8.76
CA LEU A 536 -21.35 -9.38 10.08
C LEU A 536 -22.51 -10.40 10.08
N HIS A 537 -23.35 -10.38 9.06
CA HIS A 537 -24.56 -11.21 8.94
C HIS A 537 -24.33 -12.60 8.33
N GLY A 538 -23.09 -13.00 8.02
CA GLY A 538 -22.81 -14.24 7.30
C GLY A 538 -21.47 -14.90 7.63
N GLY A 539 -21.24 -16.08 7.02
CA GLY A 539 -19.98 -16.81 7.04
C GLY A 539 -18.96 -16.28 6.03
N ALA A 540 -17.80 -16.93 5.92
CA ALA A 540 -16.75 -16.57 4.97
C ALA A 540 -17.24 -16.56 3.50
N GLN A 541 -16.82 -15.53 2.74
CA GLN A 541 -17.27 -15.24 1.37
C GLN A 541 -16.09 -15.07 0.40
N GLN A 542 -16.32 -15.37 -0.88
CA GLN A 542 -15.34 -15.33 -1.98
C GLN A 542 -14.15 -16.29 -1.77
N PRO A 543 -14.33 -17.61 -2.02
CA PRO A 543 -13.28 -18.62 -1.82
C PRO A 543 -12.11 -18.48 -2.79
N GLY A 544 -10.92 -18.87 -2.35
CA GLY A 544 -9.78 -19.19 -3.20
C GLY A 544 -8.76 -18.06 -3.35
N LEU A 545 -8.80 -17.35 -4.47
CA LEU A 545 -7.69 -16.52 -4.98
C LEU A 545 -7.60 -15.12 -4.33
N THR A 546 -7.48 -15.08 -3.01
CA THR A 546 -7.27 -13.85 -2.22
C THR A 546 -5.79 -13.65 -1.87
N GLY A 547 -5.34 -12.39 -1.85
CA GLY A 547 -3.96 -12.03 -1.49
C GLY A 547 -3.52 -12.46 -0.08
N MET A 548 -4.46 -12.82 0.81
CA MET A 548 -4.14 -13.33 2.15
C MET A 548 -3.21 -14.55 2.11
N VAL A 549 -3.30 -15.38 1.07
CA VAL A 549 -2.49 -16.60 0.96
C VAL A 549 -1.00 -16.29 0.83
N LYS A 550 -0.65 -15.20 0.14
CA LYS A 550 0.74 -14.74 0.00
C LYS A 550 1.32 -14.34 1.36
N GLU A 551 0.54 -13.62 2.17
CA GLU A 551 0.97 -13.21 3.50
C GLU A 551 1.08 -14.41 4.45
N GLY A 552 0.14 -15.35 4.37
CA GLY A 552 0.17 -16.61 5.14
C GLY A 552 1.39 -17.47 4.82
N ILE A 553 1.78 -17.61 3.54
CA ILE A 553 2.99 -18.35 3.14
C ILE A 553 4.25 -17.71 3.73
N LEU A 554 4.38 -16.38 3.65
CA LEU A 554 5.52 -15.66 4.22
C LEU A 554 5.57 -15.80 5.74
N ALA A 555 4.43 -15.65 6.41
CA ALA A 555 4.33 -15.84 7.84
C ALA A 555 4.71 -17.27 8.26
N ARG A 556 4.31 -18.29 7.48
CA ARG A 556 4.66 -19.68 7.77
C ARG A 556 6.17 -19.93 7.68
N PHE A 557 6.88 -19.34 6.71
CA PHE A 557 8.34 -19.43 6.68
C PHE A 557 8.99 -18.77 7.90
N GLY A 558 8.43 -17.66 8.38
CA GLY A 558 8.85 -17.04 9.63
C GLY A 558 8.58 -17.89 10.87
N GLU A 559 7.42 -18.56 10.96
CA GLU A 559 7.14 -19.51 12.06
C GLU A 559 8.13 -20.68 12.08
N LEU A 560 8.46 -21.21 10.90
CA LEU A 560 9.49 -22.23 10.71
C LEU A 560 10.92 -21.70 10.97
N GLY A 561 11.06 -20.39 11.22
CA GLY A 561 12.34 -19.75 11.48
C GLY A 561 13.30 -19.76 10.31
N VAL A 562 12.80 -19.91 9.08
CA VAL A 562 13.64 -19.87 7.88
C VAL A 562 13.93 -18.41 7.55
N GLN A 563 15.20 -18.03 7.64
CA GLN A 563 15.66 -16.68 7.36
C GLN A 563 16.66 -16.71 6.22
N LEU A 564 16.48 -15.79 5.27
CA LEU A 564 17.42 -15.53 4.18
C LEU A 564 18.15 -14.23 4.53
N VAL A 565 19.43 -14.31 4.86
CA VAL A 565 20.21 -13.16 5.33
C VAL A 565 21.61 -13.26 4.75
N ASN A 566 22.09 -12.19 4.11
CA ASN A 566 23.45 -12.13 3.55
C ASN A 566 23.81 -13.29 2.61
N GLY A 567 22.84 -13.81 1.85
CA GLY A 567 23.03 -14.95 0.96
C GLY A 567 23.14 -16.31 1.68
N GLU A 568 22.82 -16.36 2.96
CA GLU A 568 22.82 -17.56 3.80
C GLU A 568 21.39 -17.98 4.17
N ILE A 569 21.22 -19.26 4.49
CA ILE A 569 19.96 -19.82 5.01
C ILE A 569 20.16 -20.14 6.48
N THR A 570 19.45 -19.43 7.35
CA THR A 570 19.44 -19.70 8.80
C THR A 570 18.14 -20.40 9.17
N CYS A 571 18.25 -21.46 9.98
CA CYS A 571 17.12 -22.18 10.56
C CYS A 571 17.04 -21.84 12.05
N ASN A 572 16.14 -20.93 12.43
CA ASN A 572 16.00 -20.45 13.80
C ASN A 572 14.51 -20.33 14.19
N PRO A 573 13.79 -21.45 14.35
CA PRO A 573 12.39 -21.42 14.74
C PRO A 573 12.29 -20.94 16.19
N THR A 574 11.73 -19.76 16.42
CA THR A 574 11.45 -19.24 17.79
C THR A 574 9.96 -18.98 18.03
N LEU A 575 9.14 -19.28 17.02
CA LEU A 575 7.68 -19.25 17.08
C LEU A 575 7.08 -20.65 16.91
N LEU A 576 7.79 -21.59 16.29
CA LEU A 576 7.31 -22.97 16.14
C LEU A 576 6.98 -23.61 17.49
N ARG A 577 5.81 -24.23 17.59
CA ARG A 577 5.35 -24.93 18.79
C ARG A 577 5.64 -26.42 18.72
N ALA A 578 5.91 -27.04 19.86
CA ALA A 578 6.08 -28.48 20.03
C ALA A 578 4.85 -29.27 19.52
N SER A 579 3.65 -28.69 19.65
CA SER A 579 2.40 -29.27 19.15
C SER A 579 2.32 -29.40 17.62
N GLU A 580 3.26 -28.80 16.88
CA GLU A 580 3.34 -28.92 15.41
C GLU A 580 4.26 -30.07 14.95
N LEU A 581 4.94 -30.74 15.87
CA LEU A 581 5.77 -31.91 15.60
C LEU A 581 4.92 -33.18 15.52
N LEU A 582 5.40 -34.17 14.77
CA LEU A 582 4.67 -35.44 14.65
C LEU A 582 4.57 -36.17 15.99
N MET A 583 3.35 -36.59 16.33
CA MET A 583 3.08 -37.38 17.55
C MET A 583 3.48 -38.86 17.40
N GLU A 584 3.55 -39.34 16.16
CA GLU A 584 3.91 -40.71 15.79
C GLU A 584 4.69 -40.74 14.49
N LYS A 585 5.40 -41.84 14.25
CA LYS A 585 6.15 -42.08 13.02
C LYS A 585 5.19 -42.08 11.82
N SER A 586 5.57 -41.40 10.74
CA SER A 586 4.77 -41.34 9.51
C SER A 586 5.64 -41.40 8.26
N GLN A 587 5.00 -41.63 7.11
CA GLN A 587 5.64 -41.56 5.80
C GLN A 587 5.00 -40.45 4.97
N VAL A 588 5.83 -39.69 4.25
CA VAL A 588 5.36 -38.65 3.34
C VAL A 588 6.02 -38.80 1.99
N ASP A 589 5.22 -38.76 0.94
CA ASP A 589 5.69 -38.71 -0.44
C ASP A 589 5.90 -37.26 -0.84
N LEU A 590 7.12 -36.92 -1.27
CA LEU A 590 7.47 -35.59 -1.77
C LEU A 590 7.91 -35.63 -3.22
N LEU A 591 7.40 -34.70 -4.02
CA LEU A 591 7.87 -34.45 -5.38
C LEU A 591 9.19 -33.66 -5.34
N LEU A 592 10.28 -34.31 -5.72
CA LEU A 592 11.62 -33.74 -5.74
C LEU A 592 11.89 -32.90 -7.00
N ARG A 593 13.02 -32.18 -6.99
CA ARG A 593 13.43 -31.26 -8.06
C ARG A 593 13.71 -31.95 -9.40
N ASP A 594 14.07 -33.23 -9.38
CA ASP A 594 14.24 -34.09 -10.55
C ASP A 594 12.91 -34.67 -11.07
N LYS A 595 11.78 -34.26 -10.47
CA LYS A 595 10.41 -34.73 -10.73
C LYS A 595 10.15 -36.17 -10.27
N SER A 596 11.09 -36.81 -9.57
CA SER A 596 10.84 -38.07 -8.90
C SER A 596 9.99 -37.87 -7.64
N THR A 597 9.26 -38.91 -7.24
CA THR A 597 8.61 -38.95 -5.93
C THR A 597 9.45 -39.79 -5.00
N HIS A 598 9.78 -39.27 -3.83
CA HIS A 598 10.52 -39.99 -2.81
C HIS A 598 9.72 -40.04 -1.50
N THR A 599 9.66 -41.22 -0.89
CA THR A 599 9.00 -41.45 0.39
C THR A 599 9.99 -41.21 1.52
N PHE A 600 9.76 -40.17 2.32
CA PHE A 600 10.51 -39.90 3.53
C PHE A 600 9.81 -40.54 4.73
N THR A 601 10.59 -41.22 5.56
CA THR A 601 10.11 -41.69 6.87
C THR A 601 10.45 -40.64 7.92
N ILE A 602 9.44 -40.13 8.60
CA ILE A 602 9.54 -39.03 9.56
C ILE A 602 9.26 -39.60 10.95
N GLU A 603 10.24 -39.47 11.85
CA GLU A 603 10.15 -40.03 13.19
C GLU A 603 9.29 -39.13 14.10
N LYS A 604 8.80 -39.72 15.20
CA LYS A 604 8.09 -38.98 16.25
C LYS A 604 8.95 -37.82 16.76
N GLY A 605 8.34 -36.66 17.00
CA GLY A 605 9.02 -35.46 17.51
C GLY A 605 9.81 -34.71 16.43
N THR A 606 9.62 -35.05 15.16
CA THR A 606 10.23 -34.37 14.02
C THR A 606 9.16 -33.77 13.11
N MET A 607 9.57 -32.89 12.21
CA MET A 607 8.70 -32.37 11.16
C MET A 607 9.46 -32.25 9.84
N ILE A 608 8.72 -32.19 8.75
CA ILE A 608 9.27 -32.02 7.41
C ILE A 608 8.51 -30.95 6.66
N PHE A 609 9.24 -30.15 5.89
CA PHE A 609 8.71 -29.21 4.92
C PHE A 609 9.67 -29.10 3.73
N THR A 610 9.36 -28.23 2.78
CA THR A 610 10.26 -27.98 1.64
C THR A 610 10.65 -26.51 1.55
N LEU A 611 11.92 -26.27 1.22
CA LEU A 611 12.48 -24.97 0.92
C LEU A 611 13.07 -25.00 -0.49
N MET A 612 12.58 -24.17 -1.42
CA MET A 612 12.93 -24.25 -2.86
C MET A 612 12.82 -25.68 -3.44
N GLN A 613 11.82 -26.45 -2.97
CA GLN A 613 11.58 -27.86 -3.31
C GLN A 613 12.67 -28.84 -2.83
N MET A 614 13.59 -28.40 -1.98
CA MET A 614 14.49 -29.27 -1.21
C MET A 614 13.79 -29.67 0.11
N PRO A 615 13.68 -30.96 0.44
CA PRO A 615 13.18 -31.40 1.74
C PRO A 615 14.07 -30.93 2.89
N VAL A 616 13.43 -30.43 3.95
CA VAL A 616 14.05 -29.98 5.20
C VAL A 616 13.38 -30.74 6.34
N ILE A 617 14.17 -31.48 7.10
CA ILE A 617 13.70 -32.23 8.27
C ILE A 617 14.21 -31.52 9.51
N TYR A 618 13.31 -31.05 10.37
CA TYR A 618 13.66 -30.52 11.68
C TYR A 618 13.56 -31.60 12.74
N GLN A 619 14.59 -31.70 13.57
CA GLN A 619 14.65 -32.56 14.73
C GLN A 619 15.04 -31.72 15.94
N PHE A 620 14.45 -32.04 17.09
CA PHE A 620 14.68 -31.29 18.32
C PHE A 620 15.28 -32.22 19.38
N SER A 621 16.36 -31.76 20.01
CA SER A 621 17.04 -32.54 21.06
C SER A 621 17.48 -31.66 22.23
N ASN A 622 17.78 -32.31 23.36
CA ASN A 622 18.36 -31.64 24.54
C ASN A 622 19.89 -31.52 24.45
N ARG A 623 20.48 -31.75 23.26
CA ARG A 623 21.93 -31.60 23.08
C ARG A 623 22.29 -30.12 22.98
N ASP A 624 23.46 -29.77 23.49
CA ASP A 624 23.95 -28.38 23.42
C ASP A 624 24.44 -27.96 22.04
N LEU A 625 24.72 -28.92 21.14
CA LEU A 625 25.18 -28.68 19.79
C LEU A 625 24.00 -28.67 18.81
N GLU A 626 23.81 -27.56 18.12
CA GLU A 626 22.95 -27.47 16.93
C GLU A 626 23.79 -27.81 15.70
N GLN A 627 23.21 -28.55 14.76
CA GLN A 627 23.91 -28.95 13.55
C GLN A 627 22.97 -29.06 12.36
N ILE A 628 23.53 -28.88 11.16
CA ILE A 628 22.86 -29.16 9.90
C ILE A 628 23.63 -30.27 9.18
N GLU A 629 22.93 -31.35 8.82
CA GLU A 629 23.45 -32.37 7.92
C GLU A 629 22.89 -32.14 6.51
N VAL A 630 23.79 -31.87 5.56
CA VAL A 630 23.47 -31.74 4.14
C VAL A 630 23.72 -33.07 3.45
N HIS A 631 22.65 -33.70 2.97
CA HIS A 631 22.72 -34.99 2.28
C HIS A 631 22.68 -34.77 0.77
N PHE A 632 23.76 -35.15 0.09
CA PHE A 632 23.90 -35.00 -1.35
C PHE A 632 23.34 -36.23 -2.09
N THR A 633 22.91 -36.03 -3.33
CA THR A 633 22.35 -37.11 -4.17
C THR A 633 23.37 -38.17 -4.58
N ASN A 634 24.67 -37.88 -4.44
CA ASN A 634 25.76 -38.85 -4.65
C ASN A 634 26.09 -39.69 -3.40
N GLY A 635 25.32 -39.56 -2.31
CA GLY A 635 25.51 -40.27 -1.05
C GLY A 635 26.52 -39.64 -0.09
N ARG A 636 27.16 -38.52 -0.46
CA ARG A 636 27.97 -37.73 0.49
C ARG A 636 27.06 -37.03 1.51
N THR A 637 27.53 -36.93 2.74
CA THR A 637 26.94 -36.06 3.77
C THR A 637 27.97 -35.04 4.21
N GLU A 638 27.55 -33.80 4.42
CA GLU A 638 28.35 -32.74 5.02
C GLU A 638 27.69 -32.26 6.30
N ARG A 639 28.48 -32.09 7.36
CA ARG A 639 27.98 -31.65 8.67
C ARG A 639 28.47 -30.24 8.95
N ILE A 640 27.56 -29.40 9.40
CA ILE A 640 27.81 -28.01 9.76
C ILE A 640 27.41 -27.85 11.23
N GLU A 641 28.36 -27.54 12.11
CA GLU A 641 28.11 -27.27 13.53
C GLU A 641 27.55 -25.84 13.72
N SER A 642 26.39 -25.60 13.13
CA SER A 642 25.66 -24.33 13.14
C SER A 642 24.21 -24.57 12.73
N ASN A 643 23.35 -23.61 13.02
CA ASN A 643 22.00 -23.54 12.46
C ASN A 643 21.93 -22.71 11.15
N THR A 644 23.08 -22.33 10.60
CA THR A 644 23.21 -21.54 9.36
C THR A 644 23.97 -22.31 8.29
N ILE A 645 23.42 -22.32 7.08
CA ILE A 645 24.06 -22.84 5.86
C ILE A 645 24.86 -21.70 5.23
N CYS A 646 26.17 -21.88 5.07
CA CYS A 646 27.05 -20.87 4.48
C CYS A 646 26.64 -20.48 3.06
N GLN A 647 27.10 -19.29 2.62
CA GLN A 647 26.73 -18.71 1.34
C GLN A 647 26.93 -19.65 0.13
N ALA A 648 28.03 -20.41 0.09
CA ALA A 648 28.34 -21.29 -1.03
C ALA A 648 27.30 -22.42 -1.21
N LEU A 649 26.85 -23.03 -0.12
CA LEU A 649 25.83 -24.07 -0.14
C LEU A 649 24.43 -23.47 -0.32
N SER A 650 24.14 -22.36 0.35
CA SER A 650 22.88 -21.63 0.18
C SER A 650 22.64 -21.25 -1.27
N GLN A 651 23.67 -20.81 -1.99
CA GLN A 651 23.54 -20.49 -3.40
C GLN A 651 23.22 -21.69 -4.29
N LYS A 652 23.71 -22.89 -3.95
CA LYS A 652 23.26 -24.12 -4.63
C LYS A 652 21.76 -24.37 -4.40
N ILE A 653 21.27 -24.13 -3.19
CA ILE A 653 19.84 -24.29 -2.85
C ILE A 653 19.00 -23.25 -3.60
N PHE A 654 19.41 -21.97 -3.63
CA PHE A 654 18.74 -20.90 -4.37
C PHE A 654 18.69 -21.19 -5.88
N ASN A 655 19.77 -21.76 -6.43
CA ASN A 655 19.84 -22.23 -7.82
C ASN A 655 19.04 -23.50 -8.09
N ARG A 656 18.42 -24.08 -7.06
CA ARG A 656 17.70 -25.37 -7.12
C ARG A 656 18.58 -26.50 -7.65
N ASP A 657 19.86 -26.46 -7.32
CA ASP A 657 20.85 -27.47 -7.70
C ASP A 657 20.44 -28.86 -7.18
N GLN A 658 20.38 -29.84 -8.09
CA GLN A 658 19.96 -31.22 -7.81
C GLN A 658 21.04 -32.06 -7.08
N SER A 659 22.23 -31.51 -6.86
CA SER A 659 23.28 -32.18 -6.08
C SER A 659 22.93 -32.33 -4.61
N ILE A 660 22.07 -31.45 -4.07
CA ILE A 660 21.58 -31.56 -2.69
C ILE A 660 20.28 -32.36 -2.70
N GLY A 661 20.23 -33.47 -1.97
CA GLY A 661 19.04 -34.30 -1.83
C GLY A 661 18.07 -33.71 -0.81
N HIS A 662 18.50 -33.60 0.44
CA HIS A 662 17.74 -33.04 1.55
C HIS A 662 18.68 -32.51 2.64
N ILE A 663 18.12 -31.79 3.63
CA ILE A 663 18.85 -31.43 4.84
C ILE A 663 18.13 -31.92 6.09
N ILE A 664 18.90 -32.27 7.11
CA ILE A 664 18.42 -32.52 8.47
C ILE A 664 18.98 -31.40 9.34
N VAL A 665 18.11 -30.76 10.13
CA VAL A 665 18.47 -29.66 11.02
C VAL A 665 18.16 -30.12 12.44
N ASP A 666 19.23 -30.34 13.22
CA ASP A 666 19.15 -30.67 14.62
C ASP A 666 19.22 -29.39 15.45
N LEU A 667 18.12 -29.08 16.12
CA LEU A 667 17.93 -27.85 16.90
C LEU A 667 17.71 -28.19 18.38
N LYS A 668 17.93 -27.19 19.25
CA LYS A 668 17.61 -27.32 20.67
C LYS A 668 16.10 -27.30 20.88
N VAL A 669 15.60 -28.11 21.82
CA VAL A 669 14.19 -28.04 22.26
C VAL A 669 13.82 -26.63 22.75
N SER A 670 14.76 -25.90 23.36
CA SER A 670 14.57 -24.51 23.81
C SER A 670 14.32 -23.49 22.70
N ARG A 671 14.42 -23.88 21.42
CA ARG A 671 14.03 -23.06 20.27
C ARG A 671 12.51 -23.06 20.10
N LEU A 672 11.82 -24.15 20.47
CA LEU A 672 10.37 -24.20 20.43
C LEU A 672 9.77 -23.15 21.36
N LEU A 673 8.60 -22.62 20.99
CA LEU A 673 7.93 -21.56 21.73
C LEU A 673 7.43 -22.02 23.12
N ASP A 674 7.02 -23.29 23.24
CA ASP A 674 6.31 -23.88 24.38
C ASP A 674 7.02 -25.08 25.03
#